data_AF-A0A2V9LW17-F1
#
_entry.id   AF-A0A2V9LW17-F1
#
_cell.length_a   1.000
_cell.length_b   1.000
_cell.length_c   1.000
_cell.angle_alpha   90.00
_cell.angle_beta   90.00
_cell.angle_gamma   90.00
#
_symmetry.space_group_name_H-M   'P 1'
#
loop_
_entity.id
_entity.type
_entity.pdbx_description
1 polymer ?
#
loop_
_entity_poly.entity_id
_entity_poly.type
_entity_poly.pdbx_seq_one_letter_code
_entity_poly.pdbx_strand_id
1 'polypeptide(L)'
;MTRDCGVSAMVFAALVVFAPKPARPQGATPAAADATALYALLRQTTVDPRQVYIVHGAKIERGGAKFFFDRGLVALFAPVGGEVTGAVFSGEGEVLLIPPNPVEKRNLNQFIGAPILEEHFVSAFMRFTDQTAQEILAQARRPGPDDPEAPAGFVEYWDTVARRFDPAYAGPILAGLFGDRSKPFFQSQLEGVEFGTFQITDDERLPEALSVGAVRMAGGRAFADLWCSFPSRPSEPLGVEAGMGAARVMSYKLDILIHPDNRLEGRAELELLSLSENARALIFQLARGLKVTAARYGQGQSLAIFQDESRQPTGSLVEGGFLTVLPAPRPPGTRYHLTFDYQGQVITDVGNGVLYVGAHDSWYPNFGIQSPATFDLTFRYPDHLALVATGVPVEEEMLAGGMKRSRWVSKTPLPVAGFNLGSYVSRERDVGSTKIEVYATREAESALERRRNVPTMEIIPQERGRVPPMPERTIRAIPTPLSPAALMDRVADRAVEAVEYFQSLFGPFPYPRLAISQIPGEFGQGWPELVYLPTFYFLPGRERAEVSPVSKGSDLEMETLLAHEVAHQWWGNEVGWKTYHDQWLSEGFASYAAAMFLARREGEKKFGELLKQYRRELLAKNQTGATIESGGPIWLGERLSTSLNPRGYNDIVYKKACWVLHMLHVLMAGPESGSDQRFIKMLGSFVAAYQGRSPSTEDFIRHAEKYMPKAMDLDHNGRLDWFFKDWVYGTGVPAYKLETKTRRLSGGRLDVEGTIEQTGVPEGFEMLVPVVAVYEKNRKVKLGLVPVGDSGGRFQFVVASRPHRVTVDGDDLLAAIE
;
A
#
# COMPACT_ATOMS: atom_id res chain seq x y z
N MET A 1 54.27 -50.96 -21.80
CA MET A 1 55.19 -49.90 -22.24
C MET A 1 54.67 -48.59 -21.67
N THR A 2 55.54 -47.91 -20.91
CA THR A 2 55.50 -46.51 -20.42
C THR A 2 54.24 -46.05 -19.68
N ARG A 3 54.25 -46.05 -18.34
CA ARG A 3 54.84 -45.07 -17.40
C ARG A 3 53.82 -43.96 -17.09
N ASP A 4 53.30 -43.95 -15.87
CA ASP A 4 53.17 -42.71 -15.10
C ASP A 4 53.19 -43.00 -13.60
N CYS A 5 54.04 -42.24 -12.91
CA CYS A 5 54.36 -42.34 -11.49
C CYS A 5 53.60 -41.26 -10.71
N GLY A 6 53.05 -41.62 -9.56
CA GLY A 6 52.66 -40.66 -8.54
C GLY A 6 53.84 -40.32 -7.63
N VAL A 7 54.01 -39.03 -7.28
CA VAL A 7 54.60 -38.53 -6.03
C VAL A 7 54.03 -37.13 -5.74
N SER A 8 53.66 -36.90 -4.48
CA SER A 8 53.22 -35.64 -3.85
C SER A 8 54.10 -34.42 -4.10
N ALA A 9 53.47 -33.24 -4.18
CA ALA A 9 54.12 -31.94 -3.92
C ALA A 9 53.23 -31.05 -3.03
N MET A 10 53.89 -30.42 -2.06
CA MET A 10 53.36 -29.56 -1.00
C MET A 10 52.60 -28.33 -1.52
N VAL A 11 51.51 -27.95 -0.84
CA VAL A 11 50.90 -26.62 -0.96
C VAL A 11 50.99 -25.92 0.40
N PHE A 12 51.67 -24.78 0.42
CA PHE A 12 51.80 -23.86 1.55
C PHE A 12 50.43 -23.29 1.93
N ALA A 13 49.96 -23.54 3.15
CA ALA A 13 48.84 -22.84 3.75
C ALA A 13 49.34 -21.57 4.45
N ALA A 14 49.04 -20.40 3.89
CA ALA A 14 49.23 -19.13 4.59
C ALA A 14 48.05 -18.92 5.56
N LEU A 15 48.29 -19.14 6.84
CA LEU A 15 47.39 -18.72 7.93
C LEU A 15 47.39 -17.20 8.02
N VAL A 16 46.37 -16.56 7.47
CA VAL A 16 46.03 -15.17 7.81
C VAL A 16 45.22 -15.21 9.11
N VAL A 17 45.90 -14.90 10.21
CA VAL A 17 45.25 -14.64 11.51
C VAL A 17 44.47 -13.34 11.38
N PHE A 18 43.16 -13.42 11.25
CA PHE A 18 42.28 -12.26 11.42
C PHE A 18 42.38 -11.80 12.87
N ALA A 19 43.08 -10.69 13.12
CA ALA A 19 42.94 -9.97 14.38
C ALA A 19 41.48 -9.49 14.49
N PRO A 20 40.79 -9.73 15.62
CA PRO A 20 39.46 -9.17 15.83
C PRO A 20 39.56 -7.65 15.79
N LYS A 21 38.69 -7.01 14.99
CA LYS A 21 38.50 -5.54 15.03
C LYS A 21 38.24 -5.14 16.49
N PRO A 22 38.81 -4.03 16.98
CA PRO A 22 38.55 -3.57 18.33
C PRO A 22 37.04 -3.36 18.52
N ALA A 23 36.52 -3.88 19.64
CA ALA A 23 35.14 -3.71 20.03
C ALA A 23 34.77 -2.21 20.01
N ARG A 24 33.58 -1.91 19.49
CA ARG A 24 32.96 -0.58 19.55
C ARG A 24 33.11 -0.03 20.97
N PRO A 25 33.64 1.19 21.19
CA PRO A 25 33.40 1.84 22.47
C PRO A 25 31.89 2.00 22.60
N GLN A 26 31.30 1.27 23.54
CA GLN A 26 29.96 1.57 24.04
C GLN A 26 30.06 2.98 24.63
N GLY A 27 29.67 3.99 23.86
CA GLY A 27 29.29 5.27 24.43
C GLY A 27 28.29 4.95 25.53
N ALA A 28 28.56 5.44 26.74
CA ALA A 28 27.71 5.20 27.88
C ALA A 28 26.25 5.44 27.47
N THR A 29 25.37 4.46 27.71
CA THR A 29 23.93 4.66 27.65
C THR A 29 23.65 5.96 28.39
N PRO A 30 22.98 6.97 27.79
CA PRO A 30 22.74 8.24 28.47
C PRO A 30 22.11 7.93 29.81
N ALA A 31 22.91 8.05 30.87
CA ALA A 31 22.49 7.74 32.21
C ALA A 31 21.35 8.69 32.53
N ALA A 32 20.14 8.15 32.68
CA ALA A 32 18.95 8.89 33.11
C ALA A 32 18.68 10.20 32.35
N ALA A 33 18.95 10.28 31.05
CA ALA A 33 18.50 11.43 30.27
C ALA A 33 16.96 11.38 30.18
N ASP A 34 16.29 12.38 30.76
CA ASP A 34 14.86 12.58 30.63
C ASP A 34 14.50 12.71 29.14
N ALA A 35 13.77 11.72 28.61
CA ALA A 35 13.33 11.71 27.22
C ALA A 35 12.56 13.00 26.87
N THR A 36 11.87 13.59 27.85
CA THR A 36 11.12 14.83 27.70
C THR A 36 12.04 16.01 27.42
N ALA A 37 13.06 16.18 28.26
CA ALA A 37 14.07 17.22 28.07
C ALA A 37 14.82 17.04 26.74
N LEU A 38 15.21 15.80 26.38
CA LEU A 38 15.87 15.54 25.10
C LEU A 38 14.99 15.87 23.90
N TYR A 39 13.72 15.46 23.91
CA TYR A 39 12.80 15.77 22.82
C TYR A 39 12.57 17.27 22.65
N ALA A 40 12.48 18.03 23.76
CA ALA A 40 12.36 19.49 23.70
C ALA A 40 13.60 20.14 23.03
N LEU A 41 14.80 19.67 23.35
CA LEU A 41 16.04 20.13 22.73
C LEU A 41 16.12 19.74 21.24
N LEU A 42 15.70 18.52 20.88
CA LEU A 42 15.67 18.05 19.49
C LEU A 42 14.69 18.82 18.60
N ARG A 43 13.72 19.54 19.17
CA ARG A 43 12.78 20.41 18.44
C ARG A 43 13.30 21.83 18.22
N GLN A 44 14.44 22.17 18.81
CA GLN A 44 15.02 23.51 18.82
C GLN A 44 16.54 23.42 18.67
N THR A 45 16.99 22.56 17.77
CA THR A 45 18.42 22.41 17.50
C THR A 45 18.96 23.67 16.82
N THR A 46 20.24 23.92 17.06
CA THR A 46 20.96 25.07 16.50
C THR A 46 22.31 24.60 16.00
N VAL A 47 22.82 25.27 14.98
CA VAL A 47 24.20 25.11 14.54
C VAL A 47 25.13 25.66 15.63
N ASP A 48 26.14 24.89 16.04
CA ASP A 48 27.14 25.38 16.98
C ASP A 48 28.15 26.26 16.21
N PRO A 49 28.20 27.59 16.44
CA PRO A 49 29.09 28.48 15.68
C PRO A 49 30.58 28.18 15.92
N ARG A 50 30.92 27.39 16.94
CA ARG A 50 32.30 26.95 17.22
C ARG A 50 32.66 25.65 16.49
N GLN A 51 31.70 25.02 15.82
CA GLN A 51 31.83 23.75 15.11
C GLN A 51 31.61 23.92 13.61
N VAL A 52 32.22 24.95 13.04
CA VAL A 52 32.29 25.20 11.59
C VAL A 52 33.64 24.73 11.07
N TYR A 53 33.63 23.94 10.00
CA TYR A 53 34.80 23.29 9.42
C TYR A 53 34.79 23.43 7.90
N ILE A 54 35.98 23.46 7.31
CA ILE A 54 36.18 23.36 5.86
C ILE A 54 36.36 21.89 5.50
N VAL A 55 35.66 21.47 4.46
CA VAL A 55 35.83 20.17 3.81
C VAL A 55 36.40 20.37 2.42
N HIS A 56 37.30 19.47 2.01
CA HIS A 56 37.88 19.43 0.68
C HIS A 56 38.14 17.97 0.29
N GLY A 57 37.19 17.37 -0.44
CA GLY A 57 37.20 15.95 -0.81
C GLY A 57 36.82 15.01 0.33
N ALA A 58 35.95 15.43 1.26
CA ALA A 58 35.45 14.55 2.32
C ALA A 58 34.38 13.60 1.79
N LYS A 59 34.30 12.39 2.32
CA LYS A 59 33.33 11.37 1.88
C LYS A 59 32.64 10.67 3.04
N ILE A 60 31.33 10.41 2.89
CA ILE A 60 30.57 9.48 3.72
C ILE A 60 29.75 8.51 2.86
N GLU A 61 29.31 7.39 3.44
CA GLU A 61 28.49 6.37 2.74
C GLU A 61 27.36 5.87 3.64
N ARG A 62 26.12 5.87 3.15
CA ARG A 62 24.90 5.50 3.91
C ARG A 62 23.99 4.66 3.03
N GLY A 63 23.63 3.46 3.49
CA GLY A 63 22.82 2.48 2.74
C GLY A 63 23.29 2.20 1.30
N GLY A 64 24.56 2.46 0.96
CA GLY A 64 25.12 2.35 -0.40
C GLY A 64 25.14 3.65 -1.21
N ALA A 65 24.51 4.73 -0.74
CA ALA A 65 24.65 6.08 -1.29
C ALA A 65 25.98 6.68 -0.83
N LYS A 66 26.77 7.20 -1.78
CA LYS A 66 28.07 7.83 -1.53
C LYS A 66 27.90 9.33 -1.68
N PHE A 67 28.27 10.07 -0.63
CA PHE A 67 28.25 11.52 -0.62
C PHE A 67 29.69 12.00 -0.65
N PHE A 68 29.98 12.89 -1.59
CA PHE A 68 31.25 13.57 -1.75
C PHE A 68 31.03 15.05 -1.45
N PHE A 69 31.82 15.58 -0.53
CA PHE A 69 31.86 17.01 -0.19
C PHE A 69 33.17 17.57 -0.76
N ASP A 70 33.14 17.93 -2.04
CA ASP A 70 34.33 18.28 -2.81
C ASP A 70 34.99 19.54 -2.29
N ARG A 71 34.19 20.56 -2.00
CA ARG A 71 34.68 21.80 -1.38
C ARG A 71 33.55 22.56 -0.71
N GLY A 72 33.71 22.93 0.56
CA GLY A 72 32.72 23.77 1.22
C GLY A 72 32.90 23.89 2.72
N LEU A 73 31.83 24.36 3.36
CA LEU A 73 31.72 24.46 4.81
C LEU A 73 30.76 23.40 5.32
N VAL A 74 31.15 22.69 6.38
CA VAL A 74 30.26 21.89 7.21
C VAL A 74 30.15 22.53 8.58
N ALA A 75 28.94 22.62 9.12
CA ALA A 75 28.75 22.96 10.52
C ALA A 75 27.93 21.89 11.26
N LEU A 76 28.37 21.57 12.47
CA LEU A 76 27.69 20.59 13.33
C LEU A 76 26.69 21.28 14.24
N PHE A 77 25.63 20.56 14.59
CA PHE A 77 24.65 21.06 15.55
C PHE A 77 25.22 21.00 16.97
N ALA A 78 24.70 21.88 17.84
CA ALA A 78 24.96 21.79 19.27
C ALA A 78 24.58 20.38 19.80
N PRO A 79 25.44 19.73 20.60
CA PRO A 79 25.15 18.40 21.11
C PRO A 79 23.88 18.36 21.97
N VAL A 80 23.03 17.36 21.74
CA VAL A 80 21.81 17.10 22.53
C VAL A 80 22.02 15.81 23.32
N GLY A 81 21.99 15.89 24.65
CA GLY A 81 22.30 14.74 25.50
C GLY A 81 23.74 14.23 25.38
N GLY A 82 24.67 15.11 24.96
CA GLY A 82 26.06 14.76 24.70
C GLY A 82 26.36 14.26 23.28
N GLU A 83 25.33 14.10 22.44
CA GLU A 83 25.45 13.55 21.09
C GLU A 83 25.21 14.64 20.03
N VAL A 84 26.04 14.70 18.99
CA VAL A 84 25.77 15.52 17.81
C VAL A 84 24.79 14.76 16.93
N THR A 85 23.61 15.34 16.69
CA THR A 85 22.51 14.66 15.97
C THR A 85 22.21 15.27 14.59
N GLY A 86 23.02 16.23 14.15
CA GLY A 86 22.84 16.85 12.85
C GLY A 86 24.05 17.67 12.40
N ALA A 87 24.07 17.92 11.10
CA ALA A 87 25.08 18.73 10.42
C ALA A 87 24.46 19.42 9.20
N VAL A 88 25.07 20.51 8.78
CA VAL A 88 24.71 21.23 7.55
C VAL A 88 25.94 21.44 6.69
N PHE A 89 25.76 21.44 5.38
CA PHE A 89 26.80 21.69 4.39
C PHE A 89 26.39 22.78 3.41
N SER A 90 27.33 23.65 3.02
CA SER A 90 27.20 24.55 1.88
C SER A 90 28.50 24.58 1.08
N GLY A 91 28.41 24.31 -0.22
CA GLY A 91 29.56 24.22 -1.10
C GLY A 91 29.27 23.40 -2.35
N GLU A 92 30.29 22.79 -2.92
CA GLU A 92 30.19 21.86 -4.05
C GLU A 92 30.27 20.43 -3.51
N GLY A 93 29.26 19.63 -3.79
CA GLY A 93 29.24 18.21 -3.49
C GLY A 93 28.56 17.39 -4.58
N GLU A 94 28.70 16.08 -4.47
CA GLU A 94 28.16 15.10 -5.41
C GLU A 94 27.60 13.91 -4.64
N VAL A 95 26.47 13.37 -5.08
CA VAL A 95 25.93 12.11 -4.58
C VAL A 95 25.84 11.07 -5.69
N LEU A 96 26.29 9.86 -5.38
CA LEU A 96 26.24 8.70 -6.26
C LEU A 96 25.49 7.55 -5.58
N LEU A 97 24.47 7.02 -6.25
CA LEU A 97 23.76 5.83 -5.84
C LEU A 97 23.39 4.95 -7.05
N ILE A 98 23.72 3.66 -6.96
CA ILE A 98 23.36 2.66 -7.96
C ILE A 98 22.31 1.74 -7.34
N PRO A 99 21.03 1.81 -7.76
CA PRO A 99 20.01 0.90 -7.27
C PRO A 99 20.35 -0.57 -7.58
N PRO A 100 20.01 -1.52 -6.69
CA PRO A 100 20.54 -2.88 -6.76
C PRO A 100 19.89 -3.73 -7.84
N ASN A 101 18.63 -3.46 -8.17
CA ASN A 101 17.83 -4.31 -9.06
C ASN A 101 17.24 -3.52 -10.25
N PRO A 102 16.85 -4.21 -11.35
CA PRO A 102 16.31 -3.54 -12.54
C PRO A 102 15.00 -2.78 -12.33
N VAL A 103 14.16 -3.19 -11.37
CA VAL A 103 12.88 -2.52 -11.06
C VAL A 103 13.16 -1.14 -10.45
N GLU A 104 14.07 -1.07 -9.48
CA GLU A 104 14.48 0.19 -8.86
C GLU A 104 15.18 1.12 -9.85
N LYS A 105 16.05 0.58 -10.71
CA LYS A 105 16.68 1.37 -11.79
C LYS A 105 15.66 1.96 -12.75
N ARG A 106 14.63 1.19 -13.12
CA ARG A 106 13.55 1.65 -13.99
C ARG A 106 12.71 2.72 -13.30
N ASN A 107 12.36 2.52 -12.03
CA ASN A 107 11.59 3.49 -11.26
C ASN A 107 12.34 4.83 -11.14
N LEU A 108 13.63 4.79 -10.77
CA LEU A 108 14.50 5.96 -10.72
C LEU A 108 14.55 6.70 -12.08
N ASN A 109 14.74 5.95 -13.17
CA ASN A 109 14.81 6.50 -14.53
C ASN A 109 13.55 7.28 -14.95
N GLN A 110 12.37 6.97 -14.39
CA GLN A 110 11.16 7.73 -14.69
C GLN A 110 11.19 9.15 -14.13
N PHE A 111 11.94 9.38 -13.04
CA PHE A 111 12.03 10.68 -12.38
C PHE A 111 13.23 11.50 -12.85
N ILE A 112 14.37 10.85 -13.07
CA ILE A 112 15.64 11.54 -13.37
C ILE A 112 16.20 11.25 -14.77
N GLY A 113 15.53 10.40 -15.58
CA GLY A 113 15.99 10.07 -16.93
C GLY A 113 17.25 9.18 -17.00
N ALA A 114 17.72 8.64 -15.86
CA ALA A 114 18.89 7.77 -15.76
C ALA A 114 18.65 6.59 -14.79
N PRO A 115 19.30 5.43 -15.00
CA PRO A 115 19.18 4.26 -14.12
C PRO A 115 20.08 4.31 -12.88
N ILE A 116 20.85 5.39 -12.71
CA ILE A 116 21.79 5.65 -11.62
C ILE A 116 21.57 7.09 -11.18
N LEU A 117 21.59 7.34 -9.87
CA LEU A 117 21.59 8.69 -9.34
C LEU A 117 23.03 9.18 -9.29
N GLU A 118 23.32 10.19 -10.09
CA GLU A 118 24.55 10.98 -10.08
C GLU A 118 24.08 12.43 -10.11
N GLU A 119 24.28 13.16 -9.02
CA GLU A 119 23.75 14.53 -8.89
C GLU A 119 24.71 15.40 -8.08
N HIS A 120 24.98 16.58 -8.61
CA HIS A 120 25.70 17.62 -7.87
C HIS A 120 24.72 18.35 -6.94
N PHE A 121 25.18 18.73 -5.75
CA PHE A 121 24.38 19.50 -4.80
C PHE A 121 25.16 20.66 -4.21
N VAL A 122 24.43 21.73 -3.88
CA VAL A 122 25.01 22.97 -3.32
C VAL A 122 24.86 23.07 -1.81
N SER A 123 23.90 22.35 -1.25
CA SER A 123 23.63 22.34 0.18
C SER A 123 23.08 21.00 0.65
N ALA A 124 23.36 20.65 1.91
CA ALA A 124 22.82 19.46 2.55
C ALA A 124 22.42 19.77 4.00
N PHE A 125 21.20 19.41 4.38
CA PHE A 125 20.75 19.33 5.77
C PHE A 125 20.74 17.88 6.20
N MET A 126 21.45 17.53 7.28
CA MET A 126 21.62 16.14 7.73
C MET A 126 21.18 15.96 9.17
N ARG A 127 20.44 14.87 9.42
CA ARG A 127 20.01 14.42 10.76
C ARG A 127 20.39 12.95 10.92
N PHE A 128 21.02 12.60 12.04
CA PHE A 128 21.56 11.25 12.22
C PHE A 128 21.69 10.81 13.68
N THR A 129 21.78 9.50 13.88
CA THR A 129 22.08 8.84 15.17
C THR A 129 23.31 7.93 15.12
N ASP A 130 24.06 7.99 14.02
CA ASP A 130 25.25 7.20 13.73
C ASP A 130 26.55 8.01 13.92
N GLN A 131 27.64 7.57 13.27
CA GLN A 131 28.96 8.20 13.35
C GLN A 131 29.21 9.29 12.30
N THR A 132 28.18 9.84 11.66
CA THR A 132 28.33 10.86 10.59
C THR A 132 29.18 12.04 11.02
N ALA A 133 28.96 12.58 12.22
CA ALA A 133 29.75 13.70 12.71
C ALA A 133 31.25 13.34 12.81
N GLN A 134 31.58 12.17 13.36
CA GLN A 134 32.96 11.72 13.52
C GLN A 134 33.64 11.45 12.16
N GLU A 135 32.91 10.84 11.22
CA GLU A 135 33.42 10.53 9.87
C GLU A 135 33.74 11.81 9.08
N ILE A 136 32.87 12.83 9.17
CA ILE A 136 33.12 14.13 8.54
C ILE A 136 34.30 14.84 9.22
N LEU A 137 34.33 14.88 10.56
CA LEU A 137 35.40 15.56 11.30
C LEU A 137 36.78 14.94 11.06
N ALA A 138 36.86 13.63 10.82
CA ALA A 138 38.12 12.97 10.47
C ALA A 138 38.71 13.45 9.13
N GLN A 139 37.90 14.11 8.29
CA GLN A 139 38.24 14.58 6.94
C GLN A 139 38.07 16.11 6.79
N ALA A 140 37.75 16.81 7.87
CA ALA A 140 37.53 18.25 7.88
C ALA A 140 38.61 18.97 8.70
N ARG A 141 38.82 20.26 8.43
CA ARG A 141 39.73 21.10 9.21
C ARG A 141 39.04 22.39 9.63
N ARG A 142 39.53 23.03 10.69
CA ARG A 142 39.03 24.36 11.07
C ARG A 142 39.48 25.41 10.04
N PRO A 143 38.66 26.45 9.79
CA PRO A 143 39.09 27.62 9.04
C PRO A 143 40.30 28.28 9.71
N GLY A 144 41.32 28.60 8.91
CA GLY A 144 42.48 29.40 9.29
C GLY A 144 42.32 30.87 8.86
N PRO A 145 43.31 31.74 9.18
CA PRO A 145 43.26 33.16 8.85
C PRO A 145 43.22 33.45 7.34
N ASP A 146 43.78 32.54 6.54
CA ASP A 146 43.90 32.69 5.08
C ASP A 146 42.72 32.06 4.32
N ASP A 147 41.78 31.41 5.04
CA ASP A 147 40.58 30.85 4.42
C ASP A 147 39.50 31.92 4.25
N PRO A 148 38.63 31.79 3.24
CA PRO A 148 37.45 32.63 3.14
C PRO A 148 36.62 32.52 4.43
N GLU A 149 36.21 33.65 4.98
CA GLU A 149 35.23 33.66 6.06
C GLU A 149 33.95 32.96 5.61
N ALA A 150 33.27 32.30 6.55
CA ALA A 150 31.94 31.79 6.27
C ALA A 150 31.05 32.93 5.77
N PRO A 151 30.16 32.68 4.78
CA PRO A 151 29.25 33.70 4.29
C PRO A 151 28.53 34.38 5.46
N ALA A 152 28.40 35.71 5.41
CA ALA A 152 27.70 36.45 6.45
C ALA A 152 26.28 35.88 6.61
N GLY A 153 25.89 35.56 7.85
CA GLY A 153 24.58 34.95 8.11
C GLY A 153 24.52 33.42 7.95
N PHE A 154 25.65 32.72 7.72
CA PHE A 154 25.66 31.27 7.50
C PHE A 154 24.98 30.49 8.64
N VAL A 155 25.32 30.81 9.90
CA VAL A 155 24.74 30.14 11.07
C VAL A 155 23.25 30.49 11.21
N GLU A 156 22.90 31.77 11.04
CA GLU A 156 21.53 32.28 11.15
C GLU A 156 20.59 31.71 10.09
N TYR A 157 21.09 31.53 8.86
CA TYR A 157 20.39 30.88 7.76
C TYR A 157 20.08 29.43 8.12
N TRP A 158 21.10 28.65 8.50
CA TRP A 158 20.92 27.23 8.81
C TRP A 158 20.12 26.99 10.08
N ASP A 159 20.20 27.86 11.07
CA ASP A 159 19.31 27.85 12.24
C ASP A 159 17.84 28.05 11.83
N THR A 160 17.58 28.88 10.83
CA THR A 160 16.22 29.09 10.31
C THR A 160 15.72 27.85 9.57
N VAL A 161 16.60 27.18 8.82
CA VAL A 161 16.30 25.91 8.18
C VAL A 161 16.05 24.81 9.22
N ALA A 162 16.91 24.67 10.23
CA ALA A 162 16.78 23.70 11.31
C ALA A 162 15.44 23.85 12.05
N ARG A 163 15.07 25.07 12.46
CA ARG A 163 13.77 25.35 13.10
C ARG A 163 12.55 24.90 12.27
N ARG A 164 12.65 24.93 10.94
CA ARG A 164 11.57 24.47 10.05
C ARG A 164 11.41 22.95 10.04
N PHE A 165 12.52 22.24 10.20
CA PHE A 165 12.62 20.79 10.00
C PHE A 165 12.67 19.98 11.30
N ASP A 166 13.15 20.57 12.40
CA ASP A 166 13.31 19.91 13.68
C ASP A 166 12.05 19.22 14.23
N PRO A 167 10.83 19.81 14.15
CA PRO A 167 9.62 19.12 14.60
C PRO A 167 9.42 17.76 13.92
N ALA A 168 9.81 17.69 12.65
CA ALA A 168 9.67 16.55 11.77
C ALA A 168 10.70 15.43 12.07
N TYR A 169 11.90 15.78 12.57
CA TYR A 169 12.99 14.83 12.84
C TYR A 169 13.21 14.55 14.33
N ALA A 170 12.61 15.31 15.24
CA ALA A 170 12.78 15.09 16.68
C ALA A 170 12.32 13.69 17.11
N GLY A 171 11.17 13.22 16.60
CA GLY A 171 10.64 11.87 16.88
C GLY A 171 11.56 10.75 16.38
N PRO A 172 11.90 10.71 15.08
CA PRO A 172 12.81 9.70 14.53
C PRO A 172 14.17 9.66 15.23
N ILE A 173 14.75 10.82 15.55
CA ILE A 173 16.03 10.90 16.27
C ILE A 173 15.88 10.40 17.70
N LEU A 174 14.83 10.81 18.43
CA LEU A 174 14.56 10.31 19.79
C LEU A 174 14.36 8.79 19.79
N ALA A 175 13.63 8.25 18.81
CA ALA A 175 13.43 6.82 18.64
C ALA A 175 14.75 6.08 18.37
N GLY A 176 15.69 6.67 17.64
CA GLY A 176 17.04 6.13 17.47
C GLY A 176 17.88 6.23 18.75
N LEU A 177 17.77 7.33 19.50
CA LEU A 177 18.51 7.54 20.75
C LEU A 177 18.09 6.55 21.86
N PHE A 178 16.80 6.20 21.90
CA PHE A 178 16.21 5.23 22.83
C PHE A 178 15.92 3.86 22.20
N GLY A 179 16.38 3.64 20.97
CA GLY A 179 16.21 2.40 20.22
C GLY A 179 17.43 1.49 20.29
N ASP A 180 17.45 0.50 19.41
CA ASP A 180 18.64 -0.34 19.19
C ASP A 180 19.71 0.45 18.43
N ARG A 181 20.81 0.78 19.11
CA ARG A 181 21.92 1.55 18.53
C ARG A 181 22.68 0.81 17.43
N SER A 182 22.43 -0.48 17.21
CA SER A 182 22.95 -1.21 16.05
C SER A 182 22.19 -0.89 14.76
N LYS A 183 21.02 -0.25 14.85
CA LYS A 183 20.15 0.15 13.74
C LYS A 183 20.09 1.68 13.65
N PRO A 184 21.12 2.32 13.08
CA PRO A 184 21.19 3.76 12.99
C PRO A 184 20.12 4.36 12.07
N PHE A 185 19.91 5.66 12.24
CA PHE A 185 19.13 6.50 11.35
C PHE A 185 20.04 7.57 10.78
N PHE A 186 20.00 7.77 9.47
CA PHE A 186 20.59 8.89 8.76
C PHE A 186 19.56 9.42 7.76
N GLN A 187 19.47 10.74 7.67
CA GLN A 187 18.66 11.41 6.67
C GLN A 187 19.36 12.66 6.20
N SER A 188 19.34 12.88 4.89
CA SER A 188 19.85 14.07 4.26
C SER A 188 18.84 14.64 3.29
N GLN A 189 18.57 15.94 3.41
CA GLN A 189 17.90 16.73 2.39
C GLN A 189 18.96 17.49 1.60
N LEU A 190 18.98 17.25 0.28
CA LEU A 190 19.95 17.83 -0.64
C LEU A 190 19.27 18.87 -1.52
N GLU A 191 19.96 19.98 -1.77
CA GLU A 191 19.62 20.92 -2.84
C GLU A 191 20.46 20.59 -4.07
N GLY A 192 19.90 19.73 -4.93
CA GLY A 192 20.50 19.31 -6.19
C GLY A 192 20.50 20.41 -7.25
N VAL A 193 21.50 20.38 -8.12
CA VAL A 193 21.68 21.33 -9.23
C VAL A 193 20.71 21.05 -10.37
N GLU A 194 20.46 19.77 -10.70
CA GLU A 194 19.59 19.34 -11.81
C GLU A 194 18.19 18.99 -11.33
N PHE A 195 18.08 18.22 -10.24
CA PHE A 195 16.81 17.63 -9.79
C PHE A 195 16.11 18.45 -8.69
N GLY A 196 16.69 19.59 -8.32
CA GLY A 196 16.21 20.45 -7.24
C GLY A 196 16.29 19.77 -5.87
N THR A 197 15.38 20.11 -4.96
CA THR A 197 15.40 19.51 -3.62
C THR A 197 14.86 18.08 -3.62
N PHE A 198 15.64 17.16 -3.05
CA PHE A 198 15.27 15.76 -2.79
C PHE A 198 15.88 15.27 -1.46
N GLN A 199 15.50 14.08 -1.04
CA GLN A 199 15.95 13.49 0.21
C GLN A 199 16.51 12.08 0.00
N ILE A 200 17.52 11.73 0.79
CA ILE A 200 18.04 10.38 0.94
C ILE A 200 17.93 10.01 2.41
N THR A 201 17.27 8.88 2.69
CA THR A 201 17.11 8.33 4.04
C THR A 201 17.74 6.95 4.09
N ASP A 202 18.45 6.67 5.17
CA ASP A 202 18.97 5.37 5.56
C ASP A 202 18.49 5.07 6.99
N ASP A 203 17.37 4.36 7.11
CA ASP A 203 16.77 3.98 8.38
C ASP A 203 16.89 2.47 8.61
N GLU A 204 17.97 2.03 9.23
CA GLU A 204 18.29 0.62 9.50
C GLU A 204 17.32 -0.06 10.48
N ARG A 205 16.30 0.66 10.95
CA ARG A 205 15.17 0.10 11.72
C ARG A 205 14.12 -0.52 10.79
N LEU A 206 14.10 -0.13 9.51
CA LEU A 206 13.14 -0.60 8.51
C LEU A 206 13.75 -1.72 7.66
N PRO A 207 12.94 -2.65 7.12
CA PRO A 207 13.41 -3.67 6.19
C PRO A 207 14.04 -3.08 4.92
N GLU A 208 13.41 -2.04 4.35
CA GLU A 208 13.98 -1.20 3.30
C GLU A 208 14.55 0.06 3.92
N ALA A 209 15.80 -0.02 4.36
CA ALA A 209 16.45 1.08 5.06
C ALA A 209 16.72 2.27 4.14
N LEU A 210 17.18 2.03 2.90
CA LEU A 210 17.52 3.09 1.98
C LEU A 210 16.32 3.52 1.16
N SER A 211 16.03 4.82 1.14
CA SER A 211 15.10 5.43 0.21
C SER A 211 15.61 6.76 -0.35
N VAL A 212 15.27 7.04 -1.61
CA VAL A 212 15.50 8.32 -2.28
C VAL A 212 14.19 8.81 -2.85
N GLY A 213 13.86 10.08 -2.64
CA GLY A 213 12.66 10.65 -3.22
C GLY A 213 12.55 12.14 -3.05
N ALA A 214 11.46 12.70 -3.56
CA ALA A 214 11.19 14.12 -3.42
C ALA A 214 9.70 14.40 -3.29
N VAL A 215 9.36 15.49 -2.60
CA VAL A 215 7.97 15.95 -2.54
C VAL A 215 7.67 16.79 -3.79
N ARG A 216 6.58 16.45 -4.49
CA ARG A 216 6.12 17.15 -5.69
C ARG A 216 4.63 17.48 -5.59
N MET A 217 4.23 18.59 -6.21
CA MET A 217 2.83 19.02 -6.25
C MET A 217 2.24 18.67 -7.62
N ALA A 218 1.13 17.95 -7.66
CA ALA A 218 0.37 17.67 -8.88
C ALA A 218 -1.13 17.76 -8.60
N GLY A 219 -1.87 18.50 -9.44
CA GLY A 219 -3.32 18.63 -9.29
C GLY A 219 -3.77 19.22 -7.93
N GLY A 220 -2.95 20.05 -7.30
CA GLY A 220 -3.22 20.62 -5.96
C GLY A 220 -2.96 19.66 -4.78
N ARG A 221 -2.47 18.45 -5.04
CA ARG A 221 -2.08 17.45 -4.03
C ARG A 221 -0.56 17.31 -3.97
N ALA A 222 -0.02 17.11 -2.77
CA ALA A 222 1.38 16.74 -2.56
C ALA A 222 1.56 15.22 -2.72
N PHE A 223 2.61 14.82 -3.42
CA PHE A 223 3.05 13.43 -3.60
C PHE A 223 4.46 13.29 -3.04
N ALA A 224 4.70 12.23 -2.28
CA ALA A 224 6.03 11.79 -1.92
C ALA A 224 6.53 10.83 -3.00
N ASP A 225 7.18 11.37 -4.03
CA ASP A 225 7.68 10.58 -5.15
C ASP A 225 8.91 9.80 -4.70
N LEU A 226 8.74 8.51 -4.47
CA LEU A 226 9.83 7.59 -4.08
C LEU A 226 10.53 7.08 -5.34
N TRP A 227 11.72 7.61 -5.63
CA TRP A 227 12.49 7.28 -6.82
C TRP A 227 13.12 5.90 -6.74
N CYS A 228 13.63 5.52 -5.57
CA CYS A 228 14.01 4.16 -5.27
C CYS A 228 13.93 3.87 -3.77
N SER A 229 13.67 2.61 -3.41
CA SER A 229 13.66 2.11 -2.03
C SER A 229 14.09 0.64 -2.02
N PHE A 230 15.02 0.27 -1.14
CA PHE A 230 15.52 -1.10 -1.06
C PHE A 230 16.27 -1.38 0.25
N PRO A 231 16.45 -2.66 0.61
CA PRO A 231 17.27 -3.04 1.75
C PRO A 231 18.74 -2.62 1.58
N SER A 232 19.33 -2.09 2.65
CA SER A 232 20.78 -1.97 2.78
C SER A 232 21.38 -3.33 3.15
N ARG A 233 22.72 -3.47 3.09
CA ARG A 233 23.37 -4.73 3.53
C ARG A 233 23.03 -5.13 4.98
N PRO A 234 22.98 -4.20 5.96
CA PRO A 234 22.55 -4.54 7.31
C PRO A 234 21.05 -4.83 7.43
N SER A 235 20.20 -4.22 6.59
CA SER A 235 18.75 -4.43 6.64
C SER A 235 18.27 -5.64 5.83
N GLU A 236 19.04 -6.17 4.87
CA GLU A 236 18.68 -7.31 4.02
C GLU A 236 18.24 -8.58 4.78
N PRO A 237 18.84 -8.96 5.93
CA PRO A 237 18.38 -10.11 6.72
C PRO A 237 17.09 -9.84 7.51
N LEU A 238 16.62 -8.59 7.58
CA LEU A 238 15.49 -8.21 8.40
C LEU A 238 14.17 -8.67 7.75
N GLY A 239 13.51 -9.65 8.36
CA GLY A 239 12.13 -10.01 8.03
C GLY A 239 11.12 -8.96 8.50
N VAL A 240 9.83 -9.17 8.22
CA VAL A 240 8.73 -8.24 8.61
C VAL A 240 8.73 -7.91 10.10
N GLU A 241 9.12 -8.86 10.95
CA GLU A 241 9.21 -8.66 12.41
C GLU A 241 10.21 -7.54 12.80
N ALA A 242 11.18 -7.22 11.95
CA ALA A 242 12.09 -6.11 12.21
C ALA A 242 11.42 -4.74 12.14
N GLY A 243 10.37 -4.60 11.33
CA GLY A 243 9.54 -3.39 11.26
C GLY A 243 8.60 -3.22 12.45
N MET A 244 8.38 -4.28 13.25
CA MET A 244 7.59 -4.21 14.49
C MET A 244 8.33 -3.48 15.63
N GLY A 245 9.60 -3.13 15.44
CA GLY A 245 10.38 -2.36 16.40
C GLY A 245 10.66 -3.14 17.69
N ALA A 246 10.34 -2.54 18.84
CA ALA A 246 10.72 -3.08 20.15
C ALA A 246 9.73 -4.11 20.73
N ALA A 247 8.53 -4.24 20.15
CA ALA A 247 7.44 -5.02 20.75
C ALA A 247 6.41 -5.50 19.72
N ARG A 248 5.56 -6.44 20.14
CA ARG A 248 4.33 -6.84 19.44
C ARG A 248 3.14 -6.65 20.38
N VAL A 249 2.02 -6.11 19.88
CA VAL A 249 0.79 -6.03 20.69
C VAL A 249 0.05 -7.36 20.58
N MET A 250 -0.34 -7.91 21.73
CA MET A 250 -1.05 -9.19 21.82
C MET A 250 -2.56 -8.99 21.97
N SER A 251 -2.96 -7.98 22.73
CA SER A 251 -4.37 -7.67 22.97
C SER A 251 -4.61 -6.18 23.24
N TYR A 252 -5.82 -5.74 22.91
CA TYR A 252 -6.38 -4.43 23.23
C TYR A 252 -7.65 -4.60 24.04
N LYS A 253 -7.77 -3.82 25.11
CA LYS A 253 -9.03 -3.52 25.77
C LYS A 253 -9.29 -2.03 25.67
N LEU A 254 -10.35 -1.67 24.95
CA LEU A 254 -10.70 -0.28 24.64
C LEU A 254 -12.00 0.09 25.34
N ASP A 255 -11.98 1.13 26.17
CA ASP A 255 -13.16 1.73 26.78
C ASP A 255 -13.36 3.13 26.20
N ILE A 256 -14.43 3.30 25.44
CA ILE A 256 -14.69 4.46 24.59
C ILE A 256 -15.98 5.14 25.05
N LEU A 257 -15.92 6.45 25.22
CA LEU A 257 -17.06 7.33 25.44
C LEU A 257 -17.20 8.27 24.25
N ILE A 258 -18.34 8.20 23.58
CA ILE A 258 -18.74 9.14 22.53
C ILE A 258 -19.77 10.07 23.15
N HIS A 259 -19.43 11.36 23.19
CA HIS A 259 -20.29 12.38 23.77
C HIS A 259 -21.40 12.80 22.78
N PRO A 260 -22.50 13.42 23.27
CA PRO A 260 -23.55 13.95 22.39
C PRO A 260 -23.08 15.01 21.38
N ASP A 261 -21.93 15.65 21.61
CA ASP A 261 -21.29 16.59 20.68
C ASP A 261 -20.30 15.90 19.70
N ASN A 262 -20.36 14.57 19.61
CA ASN A 262 -19.51 13.71 18.78
C ASN A 262 -18.02 13.67 19.17
N ARG A 263 -17.65 14.25 20.32
CA ARG A 263 -16.30 14.11 20.87
C ARG A 263 -16.08 12.67 21.36
N LEU A 264 -14.89 12.14 21.11
CA LEU A 264 -14.46 10.82 21.56
C LEU A 264 -13.48 10.97 22.72
N GLU A 265 -13.73 10.26 23.82
CA GLU A 265 -12.78 9.96 24.88
C GLU A 265 -12.52 8.45 24.88
N GLY A 266 -11.26 8.05 25.04
CA GLY A 266 -10.88 6.65 25.02
C GLY A 266 -9.83 6.31 26.06
N ARG A 267 -9.93 5.11 26.61
CA ARG A 267 -8.87 4.43 27.34
C ARG A 267 -8.50 3.15 26.60
N ALA A 268 -7.23 3.02 26.24
CA ALA A 268 -6.68 1.83 25.63
C ALA A 268 -5.74 1.13 26.60
N GLU A 269 -6.05 -0.10 26.99
CA GLU A 269 -5.19 -0.99 27.75
C GLU A 269 -4.62 -2.05 26.80
N LEU A 270 -3.30 -2.13 26.70
CA LEU A 270 -2.60 -3.01 25.79
C LEU A 270 -1.75 -4.02 26.57
N GLU A 271 -1.79 -5.28 26.16
CA GLU A 271 -0.77 -6.27 26.53
C GLU A 271 0.24 -6.38 25.39
N LEU A 272 1.52 -6.16 25.68
CA LEU A 272 2.61 -6.22 24.71
C LEU A 272 3.61 -7.33 25.05
N LEU A 273 4.19 -7.92 24.02
CA LEU A 273 5.33 -8.82 24.09
C LEU A 273 6.60 -8.08 23.63
N SER A 274 7.62 -8.02 24.48
CA SER A 274 8.91 -7.43 24.11
C SER A 274 9.63 -8.27 23.04
N LEU A 275 10.17 -7.61 22.03
CA LEU A 275 10.98 -8.22 20.95
C LEU A 275 12.45 -7.80 21.00
N SER A 276 12.80 -6.77 21.78
CA SER A 276 14.15 -6.21 21.85
C SER A 276 14.62 -6.05 23.29
N GLU A 277 15.85 -6.49 23.57
CA GLU A 277 16.52 -6.32 24.86
C GLU A 277 17.09 -4.92 25.10
N ASN A 278 17.09 -4.05 24.07
CA ASN A 278 17.74 -2.74 24.11
C ASN A 278 16.76 -1.59 23.83
N ALA A 279 15.78 -1.80 22.95
CA ALA A 279 14.91 -0.74 22.50
C ALA A 279 13.84 -0.39 23.56
N ARG A 280 13.66 0.92 23.79
CA ARG A 280 12.67 1.49 24.72
C ARG A 280 11.62 2.34 24.01
N ALA A 281 11.92 2.83 22.81
CA ALA A 281 11.02 3.63 22.00
C ALA A 281 9.91 2.78 21.37
N LEU A 282 8.65 3.22 21.50
CA LEU A 282 7.47 2.59 20.93
C LEU A 282 6.65 3.64 20.17
N ILE A 283 6.37 3.38 18.90
CA ILE A 283 5.66 4.30 18.00
C ILE A 283 4.25 3.73 17.76
N PHE A 284 3.25 4.59 17.88
CA PHE A 284 1.83 4.27 17.66
C PHE A 284 1.25 5.23 16.63
N GLN A 285 0.38 4.71 15.78
CA GLN A 285 -0.47 5.48 14.90
C GLN A 285 -1.67 6.01 15.68
N LEU A 286 -2.07 7.24 15.40
CA LEU A 286 -3.26 7.86 15.98
C LEU A 286 -3.71 9.02 15.08
N ALA A 287 -5.01 9.09 14.80
CA ALA A 287 -5.60 10.13 13.97
C ALA A 287 -5.23 11.53 14.51
N ARG A 288 -4.90 12.47 13.62
CA ARG A 288 -4.56 13.85 13.99
C ARG A 288 -5.64 14.58 14.79
N GLY A 289 -6.90 14.15 14.68
CA GLY A 289 -8.02 14.66 15.46
C GLY A 289 -8.02 14.23 16.94
N LEU A 290 -7.15 13.30 17.34
CA LEU A 290 -7.05 12.74 18.69
C LEU A 290 -5.71 13.11 19.33
N LYS A 291 -5.73 13.33 20.65
CA LYS A 291 -4.54 13.59 21.47
C LYS A 291 -4.47 12.62 22.63
N VAL A 292 -3.30 12.05 22.86
CA VAL A 292 -3.03 11.24 24.05
C VAL A 292 -2.83 12.19 25.24
N THR A 293 -3.62 12.01 26.29
CA THR A 293 -3.60 12.85 27.50
C THR A 293 -2.83 12.22 28.64
N ALA A 294 -2.72 10.88 28.66
CA ALA A 294 -1.88 10.17 29.62
C ALA A 294 -1.39 8.84 29.04
N ALA A 295 -0.17 8.45 29.39
CA ALA A 295 0.42 7.15 29.09
C ALA A 295 0.96 6.55 30.38
N ARG A 296 0.69 5.28 30.64
CA ARG A 296 1.11 4.59 31.87
C ARG A 296 1.70 3.22 31.58
N TYR A 297 2.66 2.83 32.41
CA TYR A 297 3.35 1.56 32.38
C TYR A 297 3.05 0.73 33.63
N GLY A 298 2.72 -0.55 33.44
CA GLY A 298 2.48 -1.49 34.54
C GLY A 298 1.40 -1.01 35.51
N GLN A 299 1.72 -0.93 36.80
CA GLN A 299 0.79 -0.53 37.88
C GLN A 299 0.53 1.00 37.94
N GLY A 300 0.71 1.73 36.84
CA GLY A 300 0.35 3.15 36.73
C GLY A 300 1.52 4.15 36.65
N GLN A 301 2.76 3.70 36.43
CA GLN A 301 3.90 4.60 36.26
C GLN A 301 3.71 5.49 35.02
N SER A 302 3.74 6.81 35.18
CA SER A 302 3.57 7.76 34.06
C SER A 302 4.71 7.64 33.03
N LEU A 303 4.36 7.72 31.75
CA LEU A 303 5.28 7.78 30.62
C LEU A 303 5.15 9.10 29.89
N ALA A 304 6.26 9.57 29.32
CA ALA A 304 6.26 10.72 28.42
C ALA A 304 5.58 10.36 27.09
N ILE A 305 4.91 11.35 26.51
CA ILE A 305 4.20 11.26 25.23
C ILE A 305 4.81 12.28 24.29
N PHE A 306 5.21 11.82 23.11
CA PHE A 306 5.78 12.63 22.05
C PHE A 306 4.90 12.52 20.82
N GLN A 307 3.84 13.33 20.78
CA GLN A 307 2.92 13.36 19.65
C GLN A 307 3.34 14.48 18.70
N ASP A 308 3.48 14.18 17.41
CA ASP A 308 3.79 15.20 16.41
C ASP A 308 2.51 15.94 16.01
N GLU A 309 2.57 17.27 16.05
CA GLU A 309 1.50 18.18 15.62
C GLU A 309 1.83 18.82 14.26
N SER A 310 2.99 18.50 13.67
CA SER A 310 3.44 19.09 12.42
C SER A 310 2.57 18.65 11.24
N ARG A 311 2.36 19.59 10.30
CA ARG A 311 1.62 19.36 9.04
C ARG A 311 2.53 18.86 7.91
N GLN A 312 3.83 18.71 8.14
CA GLN A 312 4.76 18.37 7.07
C GLN A 312 4.79 16.85 6.90
N PRO A 313 4.56 16.33 5.68
CA PRO A 313 4.78 14.91 5.42
C PRO A 313 6.27 14.62 5.53
N THR A 314 6.70 14.00 6.62
CA THR A 314 8.01 13.37 6.70
C THR A 314 7.89 11.94 6.21
N GLY A 315 8.71 11.58 5.23
CA GLY A 315 8.62 10.31 4.49
C GLY A 315 8.90 9.04 5.30
N SER A 316 8.68 9.01 6.62
CA SER A 316 8.90 7.82 7.45
C SER A 316 8.02 7.74 8.70
N LEU A 317 7.14 8.72 8.97
CA LEU A 317 6.15 8.58 10.04
C LEU A 317 4.77 8.67 9.41
N VAL A 318 4.02 7.58 9.59
CA VAL A 318 2.58 7.44 9.37
C VAL A 318 1.88 8.78 9.62
N GLU A 319 1.01 9.22 8.73
CA GLU A 319 0.25 10.45 8.90
C GLU A 319 -0.49 10.47 10.25
N GLY A 320 0.08 11.16 11.24
CA GLY A 320 -0.44 11.15 12.61
C GLY A 320 0.06 9.94 13.42
N GLY A 321 0.54 10.22 14.63
CA GLY A 321 1.05 9.22 15.55
C GLY A 321 1.75 9.84 16.75
N PHE A 322 2.15 9.00 17.69
CA PHE A 322 2.91 9.41 18.86
C PHE A 322 3.96 8.37 19.23
N LEU A 323 5.02 8.84 19.88
CA LEU A 323 6.09 8.04 20.44
C LEU A 323 5.99 8.06 21.97
N THR A 324 6.26 6.92 22.60
CA THR A 324 6.51 6.84 24.05
C THR A 324 7.79 6.05 24.32
N VAL A 325 8.38 6.23 25.49
CA VAL A 325 9.67 5.62 25.88
C VAL A 325 9.48 4.84 27.16
N LEU A 326 9.74 3.53 27.13
CA LEU A 326 9.71 2.65 28.29
C LEU A 326 10.72 3.10 29.34
N PRO A 327 10.45 2.89 30.65
CA PRO A 327 11.35 3.33 31.71
C PRO A 327 12.68 2.55 31.70
N ALA A 328 12.64 1.29 31.26
CA ALA A 328 13.80 0.42 31.10
C ALA A 328 13.54 -0.54 29.93
N PRO A 329 14.58 -1.05 29.25
CA PRO A 329 14.42 -2.10 28.26
C PRO A 329 13.94 -3.40 28.92
N ARG A 330 13.40 -4.32 28.11
CA ARG A 330 12.83 -5.59 28.59
C ARG A 330 13.44 -6.77 27.85
N PRO A 331 13.73 -7.89 28.53
CA PRO A 331 14.16 -9.09 27.82
C PRO A 331 13.11 -9.54 26.79
N PRO A 332 13.52 -9.97 25.59
CA PRO A 332 12.62 -10.55 24.59
C PRO A 332 11.76 -11.66 25.19
N GLY A 333 10.49 -11.70 24.79
CA GLY A 333 9.50 -12.64 25.34
C GLY A 333 8.84 -12.17 26.64
N THR A 334 9.27 -11.05 27.24
CA THR A 334 8.62 -10.48 28.43
C THR A 334 7.29 -9.80 28.06
N ARG A 335 6.22 -10.14 28.79
CA ARG A 335 4.93 -9.47 28.69
C ARG A 335 4.84 -8.25 29.61
N TYR A 336 4.24 -7.18 29.13
CA TYR A 336 4.00 -5.96 29.92
C TYR A 336 2.76 -5.21 29.43
N HIS A 337 2.28 -4.29 30.26
CA HIS A 337 1.06 -3.54 29.99
C HIS A 337 1.33 -2.05 29.79
N LEU A 338 0.63 -1.47 28.84
CA LEU A 338 0.55 -0.03 28.64
C LEU A 338 -0.91 0.42 28.72
N THR A 339 -1.13 1.60 29.27
CA THR A 339 -2.45 2.24 29.27
C THR A 339 -2.34 3.64 28.70
N PHE A 340 -3.19 3.96 27.73
CA PHE A 340 -3.30 5.29 27.14
C PHE A 340 -4.68 5.86 27.41
N ASP A 341 -4.75 7.07 27.94
CA ASP A 341 -5.96 7.89 27.90
C ASP A 341 -5.81 8.88 26.73
N TYR A 342 -6.85 9.07 25.93
CA TYR A 342 -6.83 9.95 24.77
C TYR A 342 -8.21 10.54 24.52
N GLN A 343 -8.26 11.67 23.82
CA GLN A 343 -9.52 12.32 23.46
C GLN A 343 -9.38 13.19 22.22
N GLY A 344 -10.49 13.51 21.58
CA GLY A 344 -10.55 14.48 20.49
C GLY A 344 -11.77 14.30 19.60
N GLN A 345 -11.67 14.76 18.35
CA GLN A 345 -12.77 14.75 17.39
C GLN A 345 -12.36 13.97 16.15
N VAL A 346 -13.01 12.82 15.93
CA VAL A 346 -12.90 12.02 14.69
C VAL A 346 -14.26 11.69 14.09
N ILE A 347 -15.34 12.11 14.75
CA ILE A 347 -16.72 11.92 14.31
C ILE A 347 -17.26 13.29 13.92
N THR A 348 -17.75 13.41 12.69
CA THR A 348 -18.26 14.67 12.14
C THR A 348 -19.69 14.48 11.66
N ASP A 349 -20.59 15.40 11.99
CA ASP A 349 -21.90 15.49 11.34
C ASP A 349 -21.70 16.13 9.95
N VAL A 350 -21.93 15.36 8.89
CA VAL A 350 -21.79 15.82 7.50
C VAL A 350 -23.11 16.42 6.95
N GLY A 351 -24.07 16.64 7.85
CA GLY A 351 -25.38 17.24 7.61
C GLY A 351 -26.51 16.21 7.63
N ASN A 352 -27.72 16.68 7.91
CA ASN A 352 -28.92 15.87 8.12
C ASN A 352 -28.80 14.84 9.27
N GLY A 353 -27.89 15.07 10.23
CA GLY A 353 -27.62 14.13 11.33
C GLY A 353 -26.90 12.86 10.87
N VAL A 354 -26.32 12.86 9.66
CA VAL A 354 -25.49 11.76 9.16
C VAL A 354 -24.09 11.95 9.72
N LEU A 355 -23.63 10.98 10.51
CA LEU A 355 -22.30 11.00 11.10
C LEU A 355 -21.29 10.31 10.17
N TYR A 356 -20.07 10.83 10.17
CA TYR A 356 -18.90 10.25 9.52
C TYR A 356 -17.79 10.05 10.53
N VAL A 357 -17.39 8.79 10.74
CA VAL A 357 -16.20 8.43 11.51
C VAL A 357 -15.00 8.50 10.57
N GLY A 358 -14.21 9.57 10.64
CA GLY A 358 -13.12 9.81 9.68
C GLY A 358 -11.86 8.98 9.91
N ALA A 359 -11.70 8.36 11.08
CA ALA A 359 -10.57 7.52 11.43
C ALA A 359 -11.02 6.05 11.52
N HIS A 360 -10.71 5.25 10.50
CA HIS A 360 -11.18 3.85 10.41
C HIS A 360 -10.25 2.84 11.10
N ASP A 361 -8.95 3.11 11.11
CA ASP A 361 -7.88 2.26 11.66
C ASP A 361 -7.07 2.97 12.75
N SER A 362 -7.05 4.31 12.74
CA SER A 362 -6.24 5.13 13.66
C SER A 362 -7.05 5.85 14.74
N TRP A 363 -8.27 5.39 15.06
CA TRP A 363 -9.12 5.99 16.10
C TRP A 363 -8.72 5.59 17.53
N TYR A 364 -7.78 4.66 17.67
CA TYR A 364 -7.14 4.22 18.91
C TYR A 364 -5.61 4.22 18.72
N PRO A 365 -4.80 4.17 19.81
CA PRO A 365 -3.36 3.95 19.72
C PRO A 365 -3.02 2.63 19.02
N ASN A 366 -2.86 2.67 17.70
CA ASN A 366 -2.71 1.50 16.86
C ASN A 366 -1.22 1.22 16.60
N PHE A 367 -0.78 -0.02 16.75
CA PHE A 367 0.61 -0.45 16.53
C PHE A 367 0.89 -0.92 15.08
N GLY A 368 -0.04 -0.66 14.16
CA GLY A 368 0.01 -1.03 12.75
C GLY A 368 -0.68 -2.36 12.44
N ILE A 369 -1.24 -2.47 11.23
CA ILE A 369 -2.03 -3.62 10.76
C ILE A 369 -1.21 -4.93 10.62
N GLN A 370 0.12 -4.84 10.63
CA GLN A 370 1.02 -5.98 10.57
C GLN A 370 1.18 -6.71 11.92
N SER A 371 0.59 -6.18 13.01
CA SER A 371 0.62 -6.78 14.34
C SER A 371 -0.80 -7.20 14.79
N PRO A 372 -1.35 -8.33 14.29
CA PRO A 372 -2.67 -8.80 14.71
C PRO A 372 -2.79 -9.00 16.21
N ALA A 373 -3.92 -8.58 16.77
CA ALA A 373 -4.21 -8.63 18.20
C ALA A 373 -5.67 -8.98 18.46
N THR A 374 -5.99 -9.46 19.65
CA THR A 374 -7.39 -9.62 20.09
C THR A 374 -7.94 -8.31 20.64
N PHE A 375 -9.23 -8.05 20.42
CA PHE A 375 -9.91 -6.83 20.84
C PHE A 375 -11.08 -7.11 21.78
N ASP A 376 -11.15 -6.35 22.88
CA ASP A 376 -12.29 -6.21 23.79
C ASP A 376 -12.70 -4.74 23.81
N LEU A 377 -13.79 -4.42 23.12
CA LEU A 377 -14.22 -3.06 22.86
C LEU A 377 -15.48 -2.76 23.66
N THR A 378 -15.45 -1.74 24.51
CA THR A 378 -16.62 -1.24 25.23
C THR A 378 -16.89 0.19 24.79
N PHE A 379 -18.11 0.46 24.31
CA PHE A 379 -18.55 1.79 23.89
C PHE A 379 -19.67 2.28 24.78
N ARG A 380 -19.64 3.58 25.10
CA ARG A 380 -20.73 4.35 25.68
C ARG A 380 -21.07 5.50 24.75
N TYR A 381 -22.31 5.59 24.30
CA TYR A 381 -22.72 6.54 23.25
C TYR A 381 -24.20 6.93 23.39
N PRO A 382 -24.67 8.01 22.74
CA PRO A 382 -26.08 8.41 22.80
C PRO A 382 -27.04 7.31 22.33
N ASP A 383 -28.11 7.07 23.08
CA ASP A 383 -29.02 5.93 22.90
C ASP A 383 -29.84 5.94 21.60
N HIS A 384 -30.03 7.12 21.01
CA HIS A 384 -30.70 7.32 19.72
C HIS A 384 -29.85 6.89 18.52
N LEU A 385 -28.57 6.61 18.72
CA LEU A 385 -27.66 6.12 17.69
C LEU A 385 -27.53 4.59 17.78
N ALA A 386 -27.20 3.99 16.65
CA ALA A 386 -26.77 2.60 16.55
C ALA A 386 -25.27 2.56 16.25
N LEU A 387 -24.56 1.73 17.00
CA LEU A 387 -23.13 1.49 16.83
C LEU A 387 -22.90 0.09 16.28
N VAL A 388 -21.98 -0.03 15.33
CA VAL A 388 -21.48 -1.29 14.82
C VAL A 388 -19.96 -1.29 14.92
N ALA A 389 -19.37 -2.39 15.38
CA ALA A 389 -17.93 -2.51 15.54
C ALA A 389 -17.44 -3.89 15.10
N THR A 390 -16.13 -4.00 14.90
CA THR A 390 -15.44 -5.29 14.78
C THR A 390 -15.64 -6.11 16.07
N GLY A 391 -15.80 -7.42 15.93
CA GLY A 391 -16.08 -8.35 17.02
C GLY A 391 -17.54 -8.79 17.07
N VAL A 392 -17.82 -9.77 17.92
CA VAL A 392 -19.19 -10.21 18.23
C VAL A 392 -19.74 -9.35 19.37
N PRO A 393 -20.96 -8.80 19.26
CA PRO A 393 -21.59 -8.11 20.37
C PRO A 393 -21.94 -9.12 21.47
N VAL A 394 -21.46 -8.88 22.69
CA VAL A 394 -21.66 -9.76 23.85
C VAL A 394 -22.55 -9.14 24.92
N GLU A 395 -22.71 -7.81 24.89
CA GLU A 395 -23.49 -7.07 25.88
C GLU A 395 -24.04 -5.79 25.25
N GLU A 396 -25.29 -5.46 25.55
CA GLU A 396 -25.90 -4.15 25.29
C GLU A 396 -26.81 -3.78 26.46
N GLU A 397 -26.66 -2.57 26.98
CA GLU A 397 -27.50 -2.05 28.05
C GLU A 397 -27.80 -0.55 27.87
N MET A 398 -28.99 -0.14 28.30
CA MET A 398 -29.34 1.28 28.39
C MET A 398 -28.79 1.85 29.70
N LEU A 399 -28.15 3.02 29.61
CA LEU A 399 -27.62 3.76 30.74
C LEU A 399 -28.52 4.95 31.09
N ALA A 400 -28.35 5.48 32.29
CA ALA A 400 -28.95 6.76 32.66
C ALA A 400 -28.44 7.90 31.76
N GLY A 401 -29.26 8.94 31.58
CA GLY A 401 -28.85 10.15 30.85
C GLY A 401 -28.91 10.05 29.32
N GLY A 402 -29.71 9.14 28.75
CA GLY A 402 -29.88 9.02 27.30
C GLY A 402 -28.67 8.39 26.60
N MET A 403 -27.98 7.49 27.30
CA MET A 403 -26.77 6.82 26.83
C MET A 403 -27.00 5.31 26.76
N LYS A 404 -26.21 4.63 25.96
CA LYS A 404 -26.20 3.17 25.80
C LYS A 404 -24.77 2.66 25.95
N ARG A 405 -24.59 1.48 26.53
CA ARG A 405 -23.33 0.73 26.53
C ARG A 405 -23.45 -0.48 25.62
N SER A 406 -22.44 -0.73 24.78
CA SER A 406 -22.28 -2.01 24.08
C SER A 406 -20.85 -2.53 24.20
N ARG A 407 -20.70 -3.85 24.28
CA ARG A 407 -19.40 -4.53 24.34
C ARG A 407 -19.24 -5.54 23.22
N TRP A 408 -18.08 -5.52 22.55
CA TRP A 408 -17.75 -6.31 21.38
C TRP A 408 -16.42 -7.02 21.58
N VAL A 409 -16.37 -8.30 21.25
CA VAL A 409 -15.16 -9.11 21.47
C VAL A 409 -14.80 -9.87 20.20
N SER A 410 -13.55 -9.73 19.77
CA SER A 410 -12.99 -10.54 18.66
C SER A 410 -12.73 -11.96 19.15
N LYS A 411 -13.13 -12.98 18.37
CA LYS A 411 -12.84 -14.38 18.71
C LYS A 411 -11.43 -14.83 18.35
N THR A 412 -10.81 -14.17 17.38
CA THR A 412 -9.47 -14.44 16.87
C THR A 412 -8.67 -13.13 16.84
N PRO A 413 -7.32 -13.20 16.77
CA PRO A 413 -6.52 -12.01 16.50
C PRO A 413 -6.88 -11.42 15.14
N LEU A 414 -7.08 -10.09 15.10
CA LEU A 414 -7.41 -9.34 13.90
C LEU A 414 -6.34 -8.27 13.65
N PRO A 415 -6.05 -7.92 12.37
CA PRO A 415 -5.07 -6.88 12.06
C PRO A 415 -5.50 -5.48 12.52
N VAL A 416 -6.81 -5.22 12.61
CA VAL A 416 -7.36 -3.91 12.93
C VAL A 416 -8.78 -4.04 13.50
N ALA A 417 -9.18 -3.07 14.31
CA ALA A 417 -10.56 -2.89 14.75
C ALA A 417 -11.17 -1.62 14.16
N GLY A 418 -12.33 -1.75 13.55
CA GLY A 418 -13.15 -0.63 13.07
C GLY A 418 -14.41 -0.44 13.92
N PHE A 419 -15.00 0.75 13.83
CA PHE A 419 -16.38 0.97 14.23
C PHE A 419 -17.07 1.99 13.32
N ASN A 420 -18.39 2.02 13.38
CA ASN A 420 -19.21 3.08 12.81
C ASN A 420 -20.41 3.38 13.71
N LEU A 421 -20.99 4.56 13.55
CA LEU A 421 -22.07 5.06 14.40
C LEU A 421 -22.98 5.98 13.58
N GLY A 422 -24.29 5.86 13.78
CA GLY A 422 -25.25 6.79 13.20
C GLY A 422 -26.69 6.47 13.59
N SER A 423 -27.62 7.30 13.13
CA SER A 423 -29.07 7.04 13.22
C SER A 423 -29.49 5.96 12.20
N TYR A 424 -28.94 4.75 12.37
CA TYR A 424 -29.10 3.66 11.43
C TYR A 424 -30.41 2.91 11.62
N VAL A 425 -30.92 2.41 10.51
CA VAL A 425 -31.76 1.21 10.49
C VAL A 425 -30.91 0.02 10.08
N SER A 426 -31.31 -1.18 10.51
CA SER A 426 -30.60 -2.43 10.19
C SER A 426 -31.47 -3.41 9.38
N ARG A 427 -30.79 -4.30 8.66
CA ARG A 427 -31.35 -5.49 8.01
C ARG A 427 -30.44 -6.68 8.30
N GLU A 428 -31.04 -7.84 8.52
CA GLU A 428 -30.31 -9.08 8.76
C GLU A 428 -30.66 -10.12 7.71
N ARG A 429 -29.67 -10.95 7.36
CA ARG A 429 -29.79 -12.17 6.57
C ARG A 429 -28.86 -13.24 7.14
N ASP A 430 -29.20 -14.50 6.95
CA ASP A 430 -28.36 -15.62 7.32
C ASP A 430 -27.75 -16.27 6.07
N VAL A 431 -26.49 -16.70 6.16
CA VAL A 431 -25.77 -17.48 5.15
C VAL A 431 -25.09 -18.65 5.83
N GLY A 432 -25.74 -19.81 5.79
CA GLY A 432 -25.28 -20.96 6.59
C GLY A 432 -25.25 -20.61 8.08
N SER A 433 -24.06 -20.60 8.69
CA SER A 433 -23.85 -20.22 10.10
C SER A 433 -23.43 -18.76 10.31
N THR A 434 -23.26 -17.99 9.23
CA THR A 434 -22.79 -16.60 9.29
C THR A 434 -23.98 -15.65 9.19
N LYS A 435 -24.02 -14.66 10.08
CA LYS A 435 -25.00 -13.57 10.03
C LYS A 435 -24.45 -12.39 9.20
N ILE A 436 -25.28 -11.88 8.29
CA ILE A 436 -25.02 -10.67 7.52
C ILE A 436 -25.91 -9.55 8.05
N GLU A 437 -25.32 -8.44 8.47
CA GLU A 437 -26.01 -7.26 8.99
C GLU A 437 -25.70 -6.05 8.12
N VAL A 438 -26.71 -5.32 7.68
CA VAL A 438 -26.55 -4.10 6.88
C VAL A 438 -27.09 -2.92 7.67
N TYR A 439 -26.35 -1.82 7.73
CA TYR A 439 -26.70 -0.58 8.42
C TYR A 439 -26.67 0.61 7.46
N ALA A 440 -27.75 1.39 7.42
CA ALA A 440 -27.83 2.60 6.61
C ALA A 440 -28.73 3.65 7.25
N THR A 441 -28.49 4.92 6.93
CA THR A 441 -29.28 6.06 7.40
C THR A 441 -30.56 6.20 6.58
N ARG A 442 -31.57 6.85 7.18
CA ARG A 442 -32.84 7.13 6.48
C ARG A 442 -32.71 8.26 5.46
N GLU A 443 -31.77 9.17 5.68
CA GLU A 443 -31.46 10.32 4.83
C GLU A 443 -29.97 10.33 4.48
N ALA A 444 -29.63 10.79 3.29
CA ALA A 444 -28.25 10.99 2.85
C ALA A 444 -27.65 12.29 3.41
N GLU A 445 -26.32 12.41 3.37
CA GLU A 445 -25.62 13.62 3.79
C GLU A 445 -26.03 14.86 2.96
N SER A 446 -26.06 16.03 3.60
CA SER A 446 -26.55 17.26 2.95
C SER A 446 -25.74 17.65 1.70
N ALA A 447 -24.49 17.19 1.58
CA ALA A 447 -23.67 17.43 0.40
C ALA A 447 -24.24 16.75 -0.86
N LEU A 448 -24.75 15.52 -0.75
CA LEU A 448 -25.37 14.82 -1.88
C LEU A 448 -26.71 15.45 -2.26
N GLU A 449 -27.50 15.85 -1.27
CA GLU A 449 -28.75 16.60 -1.50
C GLU A 449 -28.50 17.90 -2.26
N ARG A 450 -27.45 18.64 -1.89
CA ARG A 450 -27.06 19.87 -2.60
C ARG A 450 -26.64 19.58 -4.04
N ARG A 451 -25.85 18.54 -4.31
CA ARG A 451 -25.44 18.15 -5.68
C ARG A 451 -26.65 17.87 -6.57
N ARG A 452 -27.63 17.14 -6.05
CA ARG A 452 -28.88 16.83 -6.77
C ARG A 452 -29.73 18.07 -7.10
N ASN A 453 -29.68 19.08 -6.24
CA ASN A 453 -30.50 20.29 -6.32
C ASN A 453 -29.85 21.44 -7.13
N VAL A 454 -28.65 21.24 -7.72
CA VAL A 454 -28.07 22.22 -8.65
C VAL A 454 -28.89 22.21 -9.96
N PRO A 455 -29.45 23.35 -10.42
CA PRO A 455 -30.21 23.40 -11.66
C PRO A 455 -29.29 23.11 -12.86
N THR A 456 -29.53 22.00 -13.56
CA THR A 456 -28.92 21.73 -14.86
C THR A 456 -29.52 22.71 -15.88
N MET A 457 -28.71 23.58 -16.48
CA MET A 457 -29.13 24.32 -17.67
C MET A 457 -29.21 23.34 -18.85
N GLU A 458 -30.42 22.88 -19.18
CA GLU A 458 -30.64 22.17 -20.44
C GLU A 458 -30.55 23.19 -21.59
N ILE A 459 -29.50 23.09 -22.40
CA ILE A 459 -29.45 23.77 -23.70
C ILE A 459 -30.32 22.95 -24.65
N ILE A 460 -31.58 23.36 -24.83
CA ILE A 460 -32.47 22.78 -25.83
C ILE A 460 -31.86 23.07 -27.22
N PRO A 461 -31.56 22.04 -28.05
CA PRO A 461 -31.08 22.27 -29.41
C PRO A 461 -32.12 23.05 -30.20
N GLN A 462 -31.74 24.20 -30.77
CA GLN A 462 -32.61 24.97 -31.66
C GLN A 462 -32.95 24.15 -32.91
N GLU A 463 -34.22 23.81 -33.11
CA GLU A 463 -34.73 23.63 -34.47
C GLU A 463 -34.76 25.01 -35.14
N ARG A 464 -34.09 25.11 -36.29
CA ARG A 464 -34.09 26.34 -37.10
C ARG A 464 -35.49 26.62 -37.63
N GLY A 465 -36.24 27.44 -36.91
CA GLY A 465 -37.38 28.17 -37.47
C GLY A 465 -38.59 28.27 -36.54
N ARG A 466 -38.82 29.52 -36.09
CA ARG A 466 -40.07 30.11 -35.55
C ARG A 466 -40.22 30.17 -34.01
N VAL A 467 -40.28 31.44 -33.57
CA VAL A 467 -40.69 32.02 -32.27
C VAL A 467 -39.74 31.76 -31.08
N PRO A 468 -39.32 32.80 -30.32
CA PRO A 468 -38.59 32.58 -29.08
C PRO A 468 -39.56 32.02 -28.02
N PRO A 469 -39.30 30.86 -27.40
CA PRO A 469 -40.12 30.42 -26.29
C PRO A 469 -39.85 31.33 -25.09
N MET A 470 -40.90 31.70 -24.36
CA MET A 470 -40.72 32.20 -23.00
C MET A 470 -39.98 31.12 -22.19
N PRO A 471 -39.04 31.47 -21.30
CA PRO A 471 -38.43 30.49 -20.42
C PRO A 471 -39.53 29.89 -19.54
N GLU A 472 -39.98 28.67 -19.86
CA GLU A 472 -40.80 27.89 -18.95
C GLU A 472 -39.96 27.60 -17.72
N ARG A 473 -40.24 28.32 -16.63
CA ARG A 473 -39.86 27.86 -15.29
C ARG A 473 -40.69 26.61 -15.00
N THR A 474 -40.19 25.45 -15.40
CA THR A 474 -40.67 24.20 -14.86
C THR A 474 -40.40 24.22 -13.35
N ILE A 475 -41.45 24.33 -12.54
CA ILE A 475 -41.37 24.12 -11.11
C ILE A 475 -41.02 22.64 -10.94
N ARG A 476 -39.74 22.32 -10.78
CA ARG A 476 -39.31 20.96 -10.45
C ARG A 476 -39.93 20.66 -9.08
N ALA A 477 -40.74 19.60 -8.99
CA ALA A 477 -41.24 19.11 -7.71
C ALA A 477 -40.07 18.96 -6.74
N ILE A 478 -40.26 19.38 -5.47
CA ILE A 478 -39.22 19.22 -4.44
C ILE A 478 -38.86 17.74 -4.40
N PRO A 479 -37.61 17.35 -4.73
CA PRO A 479 -37.25 15.95 -4.75
C PRO A 479 -37.40 15.37 -3.33
N THR A 480 -38.00 14.18 -3.21
CA THR A 480 -37.97 13.43 -1.95
C THR A 480 -36.51 13.23 -1.52
N PRO A 481 -36.14 13.44 -0.24
CA PRO A 481 -34.77 13.21 0.22
C PRO A 481 -34.24 11.83 -0.19
N LEU A 482 -32.97 11.76 -0.52
CA LEU A 482 -32.27 10.51 -0.83
C LEU A 482 -32.28 9.61 0.40
N SER A 483 -32.71 8.36 0.22
CA SER A 483 -32.87 7.41 1.32
C SER A 483 -31.99 6.17 1.13
N PRO A 484 -30.79 6.15 1.73
CA PRO A 484 -29.90 4.98 1.69
C PRO A 484 -30.55 3.71 2.23
N ALA A 485 -31.38 3.85 3.27
CA ALA A 485 -32.16 2.75 3.83
C ALA A 485 -33.06 2.01 2.82
N ALA A 486 -33.45 2.66 1.71
CA ALA A 486 -34.37 2.09 0.72
C ALA A 486 -33.79 0.90 -0.06
N LEU A 487 -32.46 0.78 -0.17
CA LEU A 487 -31.81 -0.34 -0.89
C LEU A 487 -31.17 -1.38 0.02
N MET A 488 -31.32 -1.29 1.34
CA MET A 488 -30.63 -2.19 2.27
C MET A 488 -30.93 -3.67 2.03
N ASP A 489 -32.17 -4.03 1.69
CA ASP A 489 -32.52 -5.42 1.40
C ASP A 489 -31.74 -5.95 0.20
N ARG A 490 -31.59 -5.15 -0.87
CA ARG A 490 -30.76 -5.50 -2.03
C ARG A 490 -29.28 -5.62 -1.66
N VAL A 491 -28.77 -4.74 -0.80
CA VAL A 491 -27.38 -4.79 -0.33
C VAL A 491 -27.15 -6.09 0.46
N ALA A 492 -28.07 -6.44 1.36
CA ALA A 492 -28.01 -7.65 2.16
C ALA A 492 -28.07 -8.91 1.28
N ASP A 493 -29.04 -9.00 0.36
CA ASP A 493 -29.19 -10.16 -0.52
C ASP A 493 -27.96 -10.32 -1.44
N ARG A 494 -27.38 -9.22 -1.91
CA ARG A 494 -26.15 -9.27 -2.72
C ARG A 494 -24.93 -9.69 -1.91
N ALA A 495 -24.84 -9.31 -0.65
CA ALA A 495 -23.78 -9.78 0.25
C ALA A 495 -23.92 -11.28 0.53
N VAL A 496 -25.15 -11.78 0.69
CA VAL A 496 -25.42 -13.21 0.80
C VAL A 496 -24.88 -13.96 -0.42
N GLU A 497 -25.27 -13.53 -1.63
CA GLU A 497 -24.80 -14.13 -2.89
C GLU A 497 -23.26 -14.12 -3.01
N ALA A 498 -22.62 -13.01 -2.63
CA ALA A 498 -21.16 -12.88 -2.68
C ALA A 498 -20.47 -13.83 -1.69
N VAL A 499 -20.94 -13.90 -0.44
CA VAL A 499 -20.39 -14.81 0.58
C VAL A 499 -20.58 -16.27 0.17
N GLU A 500 -21.77 -16.66 -0.32
CA GLU A 500 -22.01 -18.02 -0.83
C GLU A 500 -21.07 -18.39 -1.98
N TYR A 501 -20.90 -17.46 -2.94
CA TYR A 501 -20.02 -17.69 -4.07
C TYR A 501 -18.56 -17.82 -3.64
N PHE A 502 -18.04 -16.90 -2.83
CA PHE A 502 -16.66 -16.93 -2.37
C PHE A 502 -16.36 -18.12 -1.48
N GLN A 503 -17.33 -18.60 -0.69
CA GLN A 503 -17.15 -19.85 0.06
C GLN A 503 -16.89 -21.05 -0.84
N SER A 504 -17.49 -21.08 -2.04
CA SER A 504 -17.24 -22.15 -3.02
C SER A 504 -15.85 -22.08 -3.66
N LEU A 505 -15.19 -20.93 -3.61
CA LEU A 505 -13.87 -20.71 -4.21
C LEU A 505 -12.73 -20.81 -3.19
N PHE A 506 -12.93 -20.24 -2.00
CA PHE A 506 -11.86 -19.97 -1.03
C PHE A 506 -11.96 -20.84 0.23
N GLY A 507 -13.08 -21.50 0.45
CA GLY A 507 -13.38 -22.22 1.68
C GLY A 507 -14.34 -21.46 2.60
N PRO A 508 -14.66 -21.98 3.80
CA PRO A 508 -15.67 -21.41 4.69
C PRO A 508 -15.45 -19.93 5.01
N PHE A 509 -16.53 -19.20 5.28
CA PHE A 509 -16.43 -17.82 5.72
C PHE A 509 -15.69 -17.76 7.08
N PRO A 510 -14.66 -16.92 7.23
CA PRO A 510 -13.72 -17.02 8.35
C PRO A 510 -14.25 -16.48 9.68
N TYR A 511 -15.31 -15.67 9.65
CA TYR A 511 -15.82 -14.97 10.82
C TYR A 511 -17.26 -15.39 11.19
N PRO A 512 -17.70 -15.20 12.45
CA PRO A 512 -19.08 -15.52 12.83
C PRO A 512 -20.13 -14.58 12.21
N ARG A 513 -19.74 -13.38 11.78
CA ARG A 513 -20.64 -12.35 11.22
C ARG A 513 -19.93 -11.49 10.18
N LEU A 514 -20.72 -10.81 9.38
CA LEU A 514 -20.28 -9.71 8.52
C LEU A 514 -21.26 -8.55 8.65
N ALA A 515 -20.77 -7.41 9.15
CA ALA A 515 -21.49 -6.15 9.11
C ALA A 515 -21.11 -5.36 7.86
N ILE A 516 -22.10 -4.70 7.25
CA ILE A 516 -21.93 -3.76 6.15
C ILE A 516 -22.54 -2.44 6.60
N SER A 517 -21.70 -1.42 6.71
CA SER A 517 -22.10 -0.10 7.19
C SER A 517 -21.97 0.94 6.09
N GLN A 518 -23.02 1.73 5.91
CA GLN A 518 -22.98 2.92 5.07
C GLN A 518 -22.07 3.99 5.70
N ILE A 519 -21.17 4.56 4.89
CA ILE A 519 -20.40 5.76 5.22
C ILE A 519 -20.59 6.88 4.19
N PRO A 520 -20.56 8.15 4.62
CA PRO A 520 -20.32 9.27 3.73
C PRO A 520 -18.98 9.17 3.01
N GLY A 521 -18.88 9.78 1.81
CA GLY A 521 -17.64 9.82 1.03
C GLY A 521 -17.64 8.90 -0.19
N GLU A 522 -16.45 8.62 -0.72
CA GLU A 522 -16.28 8.01 -2.06
C GLU A 522 -15.56 6.65 -2.07
N PHE A 523 -15.15 6.13 -0.91
CA PHE A 523 -14.39 4.89 -0.82
C PHE A 523 -15.16 3.78 -0.10
N GLY A 524 -14.77 2.54 -0.37
CA GLY A 524 -15.14 1.35 0.39
C GLY A 524 -13.94 0.85 1.20
N GLN A 525 -14.19 0.05 2.23
CA GLN A 525 -13.14 -0.58 3.03
C GLN A 525 -13.64 -1.90 3.62
N GLY A 526 -12.95 -3.00 3.35
CA GLY A 526 -13.32 -4.35 3.78
C GLY A 526 -12.59 -4.83 5.03
N TRP A 527 -12.74 -4.17 6.18
CA TRP A 527 -12.13 -4.65 7.43
C TRP A 527 -12.71 -6.00 7.90
N PRO A 528 -11.97 -6.75 8.75
CA PRO A 528 -12.48 -8.02 9.27
C PRO A 528 -13.81 -7.80 9.99
N GLU A 529 -14.82 -8.58 9.60
CA GLU A 529 -16.19 -8.55 10.15
C GLU A 529 -16.98 -7.26 9.88
N LEU A 530 -16.35 -6.21 9.32
CA LEU A 530 -16.96 -4.89 9.11
C LEU A 530 -16.52 -4.28 7.77
N VAL A 531 -17.45 -4.26 6.83
CA VAL A 531 -17.31 -3.61 5.52
C VAL A 531 -17.96 -2.24 5.56
N TYR A 532 -17.24 -1.24 5.05
CA TYR A 532 -17.76 0.10 4.82
C TYR A 532 -18.08 0.28 3.34
N LEU A 533 -19.26 0.81 3.04
CA LEU A 533 -19.66 1.15 1.68
C LEU A 533 -20.17 2.58 1.61
N PRO A 534 -19.83 3.32 0.53
CA PRO A 534 -20.21 4.72 0.40
C PRO A 534 -21.73 4.88 0.22
N THR A 535 -22.28 6.02 0.67
CA THR A 535 -23.71 6.36 0.59
C THR A 535 -24.32 6.06 -0.79
N PHE A 536 -23.63 6.40 -1.88
CA PHE A 536 -24.15 6.21 -3.22
C PHE A 536 -24.34 4.74 -3.63
N TYR A 537 -23.69 3.78 -2.96
CA TYR A 537 -23.95 2.36 -3.17
C TYR A 537 -25.34 1.94 -2.69
N PHE A 538 -25.88 2.67 -1.71
CA PHE A 538 -27.22 2.48 -1.15
C PHE A 538 -28.30 3.28 -1.88
N LEU A 539 -27.98 3.90 -3.02
CA LEU A 539 -28.94 4.66 -3.82
C LEU A 539 -29.35 3.92 -5.11
N PRO A 540 -30.63 4.02 -5.53
CA PRO A 540 -31.08 3.53 -6.83
C PRO A 540 -30.25 4.10 -7.98
N GLY A 541 -30.02 3.32 -9.04
CA GLY A 541 -29.11 3.68 -10.13
C GLY A 541 -29.36 5.08 -10.74
N ARG A 542 -30.63 5.51 -10.85
CA ARG A 542 -30.97 6.86 -11.31
C ARG A 542 -30.51 7.95 -10.33
N GLU A 543 -30.84 7.80 -9.05
CA GLU A 543 -30.49 8.76 -8.01
C GLU A 543 -28.96 8.80 -7.79
N ARG A 544 -28.34 7.62 -7.81
CA ARG A 544 -26.89 7.46 -7.81
C ARG A 544 -26.24 8.27 -8.94
N ALA A 545 -26.73 8.15 -10.17
CA ALA A 545 -26.19 8.88 -11.32
C ALA A 545 -26.35 10.41 -11.22
N GLU A 546 -27.27 10.92 -10.38
CA GLU A 546 -27.46 12.35 -10.15
C GLU A 546 -26.42 12.93 -9.17
N VAL A 547 -25.87 12.13 -8.27
CA VAL A 547 -25.04 12.63 -7.15
C VAL A 547 -23.64 12.03 -7.07
N SER A 548 -23.44 10.87 -7.69
CA SER A 548 -22.16 10.19 -7.75
C SER A 548 -21.18 11.06 -8.54
N PRO A 549 -20.01 11.39 -7.96
CA PRO A 549 -18.93 12.05 -8.68
C PRO A 549 -18.24 11.10 -9.66
N VAL A 550 -18.52 9.80 -9.55
CA VAL A 550 -17.92 8.75 -10.36
C VAL A 550 -18.60 8.73 -11.74
N SER A 551 -17.79 8.88 -12.80
CA SER A 551 -18.24 9.05 -14.20
C SER A 551 -19.09 7.89 -14.72
N LYS A 552 -19.86 8.07 -15.79
CA LYS A 552 -20.64 6.97 -16.44
C LYS A 552 -19.81 5.73 -16.83
N GLY A 553 -18.47 5.82 -16.87
CA GLY A 553 -17.59 4.67 -17.07
C GLY A 553 -17.42 3.78 -15.84
N SER A 554 -17.74 4.25 -14.63
CA SER A 554 -17.53 3.52 -13.37
C SER A 554 -18.73 2.69 -12.92
N ASP A 555 -19.79 2.59 -13.73
CA ASP A 555 -20.99 1.83 -13.33
C ASP A 555 -20.66 0.35 -13.08
N LEU A 556 -19.69 -0.22 -13.82
CA LEU A 556 -19.21 -1.58 -13.61
C LEU A 556 -18.34 -1.71 -12.35
N GLU A 557 -17.46 -0.74 -12.08
CA GLU A 557 -16.67 -0.69 -10.84
C GLU A 557 -17.58 -0.58 -9.61
N MET A 558 -18.64 0.23 -9.72
CA MET A 558 -19.70 0.33 -8.72
C MET A 558 -20.48 -0.97 -8.58
N GLU A 559 -20.66 -1.73 -9.66
CA GLU A 559 -21.21 -3.08 -9.55
C GLU A 559 -20.23 -4.00 -8.82
N THR A 560 -18.92 -3.92 -8.99
CA THR A 560 -17.99 -4.83 -8.32
C THR A 560 -17.69 -4.47 -6.86
N LEU A 561 -17.90 -3.22 -6.44
CA LEU A 561 -17.47 -2.70 -5.13
C LEU A 561 -17.83 -3.59 -3.94
N LEU A 562 -19.11 -3.93 -3.72
CA LEU A 562 -19.48 -4.76 -2.57
C LEU A 562 -18.79 -6.12 -2.60
N ALA A 563 -18.71 -6.74 -3.77
CA ALA A 563 -18.06 -8.05 -3.90
C ALA A 563 -16.54 -7.95 -3.65
N HIS A 564 -15.91 -6.83 -4.02
CA HIS A 564 -14.52 -6.53 -3.69
C HIS A 564 -14.32 -6.46 -2.17
N GLU A 565 -15.12 -5.64 -1.47
CA GLU A 565 -14.99 -5.49 -0.02
C GLU A 565 -15.32 -6.77 0.77
N VAL A 566 -16.26 -7.58 0.26
CA VAL A 566 -16.56 -8.91 0.84
C VAL A 566 -15.44 -9.91 0.55
N ALA A 567 -14.77 -9.83 -0.60
CA ALA A 567 -13.64 -10.70 -0.90
C ALA A 567 -12.45 -10.45 0.04
N HIS A 568 -12.28 -9.24 0.56
CA HIS A 568 -11.24 -8.92 1.55
C HIS A 568 -11.34 -9.75 2.84
N GLN A 569 -12.52 -10.29 3.16
CA GLN A 569 -12.68 -11.21 4.30
C GLN A 569 -11.76 -12.43 4.18
N TRP A 570 -11.39 -12.86 2.96
CA TRP A 570 -10.32 -13.83 2.73
C TRP A 570 -9.00 -13.15 2.33
N TRP A 571 -9.06 -12.24 1.36
CA TRP A 571 -7.88 -11.63 0.73
C TRP A 571 -7.50 -10.31 1.39
N GLY A 572 -6.60 -10.35 2.37
CA GLY A 572 -6.14 -9.19 3.14
C GLY A 572 -6.39 -9.36 4.63
N ASN A 573 -7.52 -9.97 5.01
CA ASN A 573 -7.87 -10.21 6.41
C ASN A 573 -7.40 -11.59 6.91
N GLU A 574 -7.80 -12.68 6.25
CA GLU A 574 -7.31 -14.02 6.60
C GLU A 574 -5.93 -14.31 6.01
N VAL A 575 -5.73 -13.97 4.74
CA VAL A 575 -4.43 -14.03 4.07
C VAL A 575 -3.93 -12.61 3.90
N GLY A 576 -3.00 -12.19 4.76
CA GLY A 576 -2.39 -10.87 4.70
C GLY A 576 -1.34 -10.76 3.59
N TRP A 577 -0.49 -9.74 3.69
CA TRP A 577 0.64 -9.53 2.79
C TRP A 577 1.90 -9.24 3.60
N LYS A 578 3.05 -9.74 3.13
CA LYS A 578 4.31 -9.68 3.86
C LYS A 578 4.89 -8.26 3.90
N THR A 579 4.92 -7.58 2.75
CA THR A 579 5.42 -6.21 2.59
C THR A 579 4.50 -5.42 1.68
N TYR A 580 4.68 -4.10 1.56
CA TYR A 580 3.86 -3.28 0.65
C TYR A 580 3.95 -3.74 -0.81
N HIS A 581 5.04 -4.40 -1.21
CA HIS A 581 5.19 -5.02 -2.53
C HIS A 581 4.18 -6.14 -2.81
N ASP A 582 3.73 -6.81 -1.74
CA ASP A 582 2.88 -7.99 -1.79
C ASP A 582 1.40 -7.64 -1.64
N GLN A 583 1.06 -6.37 -1.43
CA GLN A 583 -0.31 -5.91 -1.17
C GLN A 583 -1.27 -6.20 -2.34
N TRP A 584 -0.74 -6.39 -3.55
CA TRP A 584 -1.52 -6.87 -4.70
C TRP A 584 -2.16 -8.24 -4.46
N LEU A 585 -1.62 -9.08 -3.56
CA LEU A 585 -2.23 -10.33 -3.12
C LEU A 585 -3.58 -10.11 -2.41
N SER A 586 -3.80 -8.92 -1.86
CA SER A 586 -5.10 -8.50 -1.33
C SER A 586 -5.93 -7.85 -2.44
N GLU A 587 -5.48 -6.71 -2.97
CA GLU A 587 -6.30 -5.88 -3.86
C GLU A 587 -6.57 -6.50 -5.22
N GLY A 588 -5.56 -7.14 -5.82
CA GLY A 588 -5.69 -7.84 -7.09
C GLY A 588 -6.62 -9.05 -7.00
N PHE A 589 -6.51 -9.81 -5.91
CA PHE A 589 -7.35 -11.00 -5.69
C PHE A 589 -8.80 -10.61 -5.36
N ALA A 590 -9.01 -9.60 -4.52
CA ALA A 590 -10.34 -9.05 -4.27
C ALA A 590 -10.99 -8.51 -5.56
N SER A 591 -10.21 -7.78 -6.38
CA SER A 591 -10.66 -7.27 -7.68
C SER A 591 -11.06 -8.40 -8.63
N TYR A 592 -10.26 -9.46 -8.70
CA TYR A 592 -10.54 -10.60 -9.57
C TYR A 592 -11.72 -11.43 -9.06
N ALA A 593 -11.84 -11.64 -7.75
CA ALA A 593 -12.98 -12.29 -7.13
C ALA A 593 -14.28 -11.53 -7.43
N ALA A 594 -14.26 -10.20 -7.32
CA ALA A 594 -15.40 -9.35 -7.67
C ALA A 594 -15.76 -9.44 -9.16
N ALA A 595 -14.76 -9.51 -10.05
CA ALA A 595 -14.97 -9.72 -11.48
C ALA A 595 -15.59 -11.11 -11.77
N MET A 596 -15.12 -12.17 -11.11
CA MET A 596 -15.72 -13.51 -11.22
C MET A 596 -17.16 -13.54 -10.71
N PHE A 597 -17.45 -12.84 -9.61
CA PHE A 597 -18.81 -12.69 -9.10
C PHE A 597 -19.72 -11.94 -10.09
N LEU A 598 -19.20 -10.88 -10.73
CA LEU A 598 -19.90 -10.17 -11.80
C LEU A 598 -20.24 -11.13 -12.97
N ALA A 599 -19.28 -11.95 -13.41
CA ALA A 599 -19.50 -12.96 -14.45
C ALA A 599 -20.60 -13.95 -14.05
N ARG A 600 -20.58 -14.44 -12.80
CA ARG A 600 -21.57 -15.40 -12.27
C ARG A 600 -22.99 -14.85 -12.28
N ARG A 601 -23.16 -13.55 -12.01
CA ARG A 601 -24.48 -12.94 -11.83
C ARG A 601 -25.02 -12.27 -13.09
N GLU A 602 -24.15 -11.58 -13.83
CA GLU A 602 -24.52 -10.76 -14.99
C GLU A 602 -24.07 -11.36 -16.33
N GLY A 603 -23.29 -12.44 -16.28
CA GLY A 603 -22.81 -13.18 -17.45
C GLY A 603 -21.48 -12.68 -18.02
N GLU A 604 -20.87 -13.51 -18.86
CA GLU A 604 -19.56 -13.28 -19.49
C GLU A 604 -19.44 -11.97 -20.27
N LYS A 605 -20.56 -11.45 -20.78
CA LYS A 605 -20.57 -10.18 -21.51
C LYS A 605 -20.17 -9.01 -20.61
N LYS A 606 -20.79 -8.86 -19.44
CA LYS A 606 -20.45 -7.79 -18.49
C LYS A 606 -19.04 -7.94 -17.94
N PHE A 607 -18.61 -9.18 -17.69
CA PHE A 607 -17.23 -9.48 -17.31
C PHE A 607 -16.23 -8.99 -18.36
N GLY A 608 -16.48 -9.30 -19.65
CA GLY A 608 -15.66 -8.81 -20.75
C GLY A 608 -15.68 -7.28 -20.90
N GLU A 609 -16.82 -6.62 -20.64
CA GLU A 609 -16.92 -5.15 -20.64
C GLU A 609 -16.07 -4.51 -19.54
N LEU A 610 -16.07 -5.09 -18.33
CA LEU A 610 -15.24 -4.66 -17.19
C LEU A 610 -13.74 -4.80 -17.53
N LEU A 611 -13.34 -5.96 -18.02
CA LEU A 611 -11.97 -6.22 -18.42
C LEU A 611 -11.49 -5.25 -19.52
N LYS A 612 -12.33 -4.99 -20.53
CA LYS A 612 -12.04 -3.98 -21.56
C LYS A 612 -11.92 -2.58 -21.00
N GLN A 613 -12.71 -2.22 -19.98
CA GLN A 613 -12.56 -0.95 -19.27
C GLN A 613 -11.21 -0.86 -18.58
N TYR A 614 -10.85 -1.86 -17.78
CA TYR A 614 -9.56 -1.93 -17.08
C TYR A 614 -8.39 -1.78 -18.04
N ARG A 615 -8.45 -2.46 -19.19
CA ARG A 615 -7.44 -2.33 -20.24
C ARG A 615 -7.35 -0.91 -20.79
N ARG A 616 -8.48 -0.24 -21.08
CA ARG A 616 -8.48 1.16 -21.57
C ARG A 616 -7.84 2.11 -20.56
N GLU A 617 -8.08 1.89 -19.26
CA GLU A 617 -7.54 2.74 -18.19
C GLU A 617 -6.04 2.52 -17.99
N LEU A 618 -5.57 1.26 -18.05
CA LEU A 618 -4.14 0.93 -18.03
C LEU A 618 -3.38 1.56 -19.21
N LEU A 619 -4.00 1.61 -20.38
CA LEU A 619 -3.43 2.19 -21.60
C LEU A 619 -3.67 3.69 -21.75
N ALA A 620 -4.44 4.30 -20.84
CA ALA A 620 -4.69 5.74 -20.85
C ALA A 620 -3.36 6.50 -20.73
N LYS A 621 -3.25 7.62 -21.43
CA LYS A 621 -2.04 8.45 -21.39
C LYS A 621 -2.09 9.39 -20.19
N ASN A 622 -1.00 9.44 -19.43
CA ASN A 622 -0.79 10.43 -18.39
C ASN A 622 -0.30 11.76 -19.01
N GLN A 623 0.05 12.71 -18.14
CA GLN A 623 0.50 14.05 -18.56
C GLN A 623 1.81 14.04 -19.36
N THR A 624 2.62 12.98 -19.26
CA THR A 624 3.88 12.84 -20.00
C THR A 624 3.72 12.09 -21.33
N GLY A 625 2.49 11.65 -21.67
CA GLY A 625 2.22 10.84 -22.86
C GLY A 625 2.55 9.35 -22.69
N ALA A 626 3.07 8.95 -21.53
CA ALA A 626 3.28 7.56 -21.14
C ALA A 626 1.94 6.90 -20.78
N THR A 627 1.82 5.58 -20.91
CA THR A 627 0.62 4.88 -20.40
C THR A 627 0.66 4.81 -18.88
N ILE A 628 -0.50 4.74 -18.22
CA ILE A 628 -0.57 4.49 -16.78
C ILE A 628 0.22 3.23 -16.42
N GLU A 629 0.06 2.14 -17.18
CA GLU A 629 0.76 0.87 -16.96
C GLU A 629 2.30 1.00 -17.03
N SER A 630 2.82 1.85 -17.91
CA SER A 630 4.28 2.05 -18.03
C SER A 630 4.92 2.75 -16.83
N GLY A 631 4.11 3.25 -15.89
CA GLY A 631 4.58 3.86 -14.64
C GLY A 631 5.26 2.88 -13.68
N GLY A 632 5.10 1.57 -13.87
CA GLY A 632 5.86 0.58 -13.10
C GLY A 632 5.17 -0.77 -12.94
N PRO A 633 5.91 -1.79 -12.44
CA PRO A 633 5.36 -3.11 -12.20
C PRO A 633 4.44 -3.16 -10.99
N ILE A 634 3.56 -4.17 -10.91
CA ILE A 634 2.66 -4.40 -9.76
C ILE A 634 3.44 -4.44 -8.45
N TRP A 635 4.64 -5.05 -8.47
CA TRP A 635 5.50 -5.21 -7.31
C TRP A 635 5.91 -3.88 -6.64
N LEU A 636 5.84 -2.73 -7.31
CA LEU A 636 6.11 -1.44 -6.64
C LEU A 636 5.05 -1.06 -5.60
N GLY A 637 3.86 -1.68 -5.60
CA GLY A 637 2.81 -1.44 -4.62
C GLY A 637 2.42 0.04 -4.53
N GLU A 638 2.29 0.56 -3.30
CA GLU A 638 1.88 1.96 -3.03
C GLU A 638 2.77 3.01 -3.70
N ARG A 639 4.03 2.68 -4.04
CA ARG A 639 4.97 3.58 -4.72
C ARG A 639 4.56 3.93 -6.14
N LEU A 640 3.57 3.24 -6.71
CA LEU A 640 2.98 3.58 -8.01
C LEU A 640 2.12 4.86 -7.96
N SER A 641 1.76 5.34 -6.77
CA SER A 641 1.03 6.59 -6.59
C SER A 641 2.00 7.78 -6.55
N THR A 642 2.27 8.35 -7.72
CA THR A 642 3.30 9.40 -7.90
C THR A 642 2.69 10.66 -8.51
N SER A 643 3.43 11.76 -8.48
CA SER A 643 3.02 13.00 -9.17
C SER A 643 2.90 12.82 -10.69
N LEU A 644 3.68 11.91 -11.27
CA LEU A 644 3.65 11.54 -12.69
C LEU A 644 2.50 10.58 -13.03
N ASN A 645 2.09 9.77 -12.05
CA ASN A 645 1.03 8.78 -12.18
C ASN A 645 0.13 8.72 -10.93
N PRO A 646 -0.72 9.74 -10.69
CA PRO A 646 -1.53 9.81 -9.46
C PRO A 646 -2.52 8.66 -9.26
N ARG A 647 -2.84 7.94 -10.34
CA ARG A 647 -3.74 6.77 -10.34
C ARG A 647 -3.00 5.44 -10.42
N GLY A 648 -1.67 5.45 -10.46
CA GLY A 648 -0.85 4.28 -10.76
C GLY A 648 -1.15 3.11 -9.81
N TYR A 649 -1.26 3.36 -8.51
CA TYR A 649 -1.66 2.32 -7.54
C TYR A 649 -3.02 1.71 -7.87
N ASN A 650 -4.07 2.53 -7.93
CA ASN A 650 -5.44 2.07 -8.17
C ASN A 650 -5.59 1.34 -9.51
N ASP A 651 -4.97 1.81 -10.57
CA ASP A 651 -5.13 1.20 -11.88
C ASP A 651 -4.21 -0.05 -12.04
N ILE A 652 -2.98 -0.04 -11.56
CA ILE A 652 -2.05 -1.17 -11.74
C ILE A 652 -2.29 -2.28 -10.70
N VAL A 653 -2.30 -1.95 -9.40
CA VAL A 653 -2.38 -2.95 -8.31
C VAL A 653 -3.74 -3.65 -8.28
N TYR A 654 -4.81 -3.01 -8.76
CA TYR A 654 -6.14 -3.61 -8.85
C TYR A 654 -6.37 -4.19 -10.25
N LYS A 655 -6.26 -3.35 -11.29
CA LYS A 655 -6.77 -3.69 -12.62
C LYS A 655 -5.78 -4.52 -13.42
N LYS A 656 -4.48 -4.20 -13.40
CA LYS A 656 -3.46 -5.07 -14.00
C LYS A 656 -3.38 -6.39 -13.24
N ALA A 657 -3.41 -6.37 -11.90
CA ALA A 657 -3.41 -7.61 -11.13
C ALA A 657 -4.65 -8.50 -11.42
N CYS A 658 -5.83 -7.91 -11.57
CA CYS A 658 -7.04 -8.62 -12.02
C CYS A 658 -6.82 -9.29 -13.39
N TRP A 659 -6.18 -8.59 -14.33
CA TRP A 659 -5.76 -9.16 -15.61
C TRP A 659 -4.78 -10.33 -15.45
N VAL A 660 -3.76 -10.18 -14.62
CA VAL A 660 -2.76 -11.24 -14.34
C VAL A 660 -3.44 -12.51 -13.80
N LEU A 661 -4.36 -12.36 -12.85
CA LEU A 661 -5.11 -13.49 -12.30
C LEU A 661 -6.07 -14.11 -13.33
N HIS A 662 -6.70 -13.29 -14.17
CA HIS A 662 -7.52 -13.80 -15.27
C HIS A 662 -6.69 -14.60 -16.28
N MET A 663 -5.51 -14.11 -16.65
CA MET A 663 -4.59 -14.83 -17.53
C MET A 663 -4.16 -16.15 -16.92
N LEU A 664 -3.75 -16.13 -15.65
CA LEU A 664 -3.38 -17.34 -14.91
C LEU A 664 -4.53 -18.37 -14.91
N HIS A 665 -5.76 -17.91 -14.68
CA HIS A 665 -6.96 -18.75 -14.75
C HIS A 665 -7.16 -19.37 -16.15
N VAL A 666 -7.11 -18.56 -17.22
CA VAL A 666 -7.28 -19.02 -18.61
C VAL A 666 -6.20 -20.03 -19.03
N LEU A 667 -4.96 -19.83 -18.57
CA LEU A 667 -3.85 -20.72 -18.84
C LEU A 667 -3.98 -22.05 -18.07
N MET A 668 -4.36 -22.01 -16.79
CA MET A 668 -4.55 -23.20 -15.95
C MET A 668 -5.72 -24.08 -16.38
N ALA A 669 -6.76 -23.50 -16.97
CA ALA A 669 -7.87 -24.25 -17.54
C ALA A 669 -7.40 -25.18 -18.69
N GLY A 670 -6.37 -24.76 -19.43
CA GLY A 670 -5.77 -25.51 -20.54
C GLY A 670 -6.71 -25.70 -21.74
N PRO A 671 -6.21 -26.22 -22.87
CA PRO A 671 -7.02 -26.49 -24.06
C PRO A 671 -7.78 -27.84 -24.00
N GLU A 672 -7.34 -28.78 -23.15
CA GLU A 672 -7.88 -30.14 -23.13
C GLU A 672 -9.19 -30.28 -22.34
N SER A 673 -9.27 -29.70 -21.14
CA SER A 673 -10.46 -29.79 -20.27
C SER A 673 -11.33 -28.53 -20.29
N GLY A 674 -10.74 -27.36 -20.52
CA GLY A 674 -11.43 -26.07 -20.40
C GLY A 674 -12.02 -25.80 -19.00
N SER A 675 -11.58 -26.55 -17.99
CA SER A 675 -12.13 -26.53 -16.64
C SER A 675 -11.28 -25.66 -15.72
N ASP A 676 -11.94 -24.80 -14.97
CA ASP A 676 -11.40 -23.88 -13.96
C ASP A 676 -10.98 -24.55 -12.64
N GLN A 677 -11.27 -25.85 -12.45
CA GLN A 677 -11.07 -26.56 -11.19
C GLN A 677 -9.63 -26.49 -10.64
N ARG A 678 -8.61 -26.48 -11.52
CA ARG A 678 -7.20 -26.34 -11.09
C ARG A 678 -6.96 -24.99 -10.43
N PHE A 679 -7.46 -23.92 -11.05
CA PHE A 679 -7.31 -22.56 -10.56
C PHE A 679 -8.12 -22.35 -9.27
N ILE A 680 -9.38 -22.81 -9.23
CA ILE A 680 -10.20 -22.73 -8.01
C ILE A 680 -9.55 -23.48 -6.84
N LYS A 681 -9.04 -24.69 -7.09
CA LYS A 681 -8.33 -25.47 -6.06
C LYS A 681 -7.04 -24.78 -5.59
N MET A 682 -6.30 -24.14 -6.50
CA MET A 682 -5.12 -23.34 -6.14
C MET A 682 -5.51 -22.23 -5.16
N LEU A 683 -6.57 -21.46 -5.45
CA LEU A 683 -7.05 -20.37 -4.61
C LEU A 683 -7.45 -20.86 -3.22
N GLY A 684 -8.37 -21.83 -3.12
CA GLY A 684 -8.82 -22.35 -1.83
C GLY A 684 -7.70 -23.02 -1.02
N SER A 685 -6.76 -23.70 -1.67
CA SER A 685 -5.61 -24.29 -0.96
C SER A 685 -4.58 -23.26 -0.51
N PHE A 686 -4.47 -22.11 -1.20
CA PHE A 686 -3.60 -21.02 -0.78
C PHE A 686 -4.17 -20.36 0.48
N VAL A 687 -5.47 -20.06 0.49
CA VAL A 687 -6.18 -19.56 1.67
C VAL A 687 -5.99 -20.50 2.86
N ALA A 688 -6.21 -21.80 2.67
CA ALA A 688 -6.02 -22.78 3.74
C ALA A 688 -4.55 -22.87 4.25
N ALA A 689 -3.56 -22.68 3.37
CA ALA A 689 -2.15 -22.78 3.75
C ALA A 689 -1.61 -21.53 4.47
N TYR A 690 -2.22 -20.37 4.23
CA TYR A 690 -1.75 -19.07 4.73
C TYR A 690 -2.78 -18.36 5.64
N GLN A 691 -3.78 -19.09 6.14
CA GLN A 691 -4.75 -18.56 7.09
C GLN A 691 -4.05 -17.96 8.33
N GLY A 692 -4.37 -16.69 8.65
CA GLY A 692 -3.78 -15.92 9.73
C GLY A 692 -2.31 -15.55 9.51
N ARG A 693 -1.82 -15.58 8.26
CA ARG A 693 -0.41 -15.33 7.92
C ARG A 693 -0.31 -14.33 6.76
N SER A 694 0.88 -13.78 6.59
CA SER A 694 1.22 -12.78 5.57
C SER A 694 2.23 -13.33 4.56
N PRO A 695 1.78 -14.02 3.48
CA PRO A 695 2.66 -14.49 2.42
C PRO A 695 3.31 -13.36 1.61
N SER A 696 4.45 -13.69 1.00
CA SER A 696 5.08 -12.89 -0.06
C SER A 696 4.54 -13.24 -1.45
N THR A 697 4.83 -12.41 -2.44
CA THR A 697 4.59 -12.69 -3.86
C THR A 697 5.27 -14.00 -4.26
N GLU A 698 6.49 -14.26 -3.79
CA GLU A 698 7.22 -15.49 -4.08
C GLU A 698 6.57 -16.72 -3.42
N ASP A 699 5.90 -16.57 -2.27
CA ASP A 699 5.09 -17.64 -1.68
C ASP A 699 3.90 -18.02 -2.57
N PHE A 700 3.21 -17.02 -3.12
CA PHE A 700 2.11 -17.26 -4.06
C PHE A 700 2.61 -17.94 -5.34
N ILE A 701 3.72 -17.47 -5.92
CA ILE A 701 4.32 -18.07 -7.14
C ILE A 701 4.62 -19.56 -6.91
N ARG A 702 5.36 -19.89 -5.84
CA ARG A 702 5.66 -21.28 -5.48
C ARG A 702 4.41 -22.13 -5.25
N HIS A 703 3.33 -21.51 -4.77
CA HIS A 703 2.07 -22.22 -4.59
C HIS A 703 1.36 -22.45 -5.91
N ALA A 704 1.33 -21.46 -6.81
CA ALA A 704 0.73 -21.55 -8.14
C ALA A 704 1.42 -22.59 -9.03
N GLU A 705 2.75 -22.70 -8.96
CA GLU A 705 3.55 -23.70 -9.69
C GLU A 705 3.10 -25.14 -9.41
N LYS A 706 2.57 -25.45 -8.22
CA LYS A 706 2.04 -26.78 -7.87
C LYS A 706 0.79 -27.16 -8.68
N TYR A 707 0.10 -26.17 -9.26
CA TYR A 707 -1.16 -26.34 -9.97
C TYR A 707 -1.05 -26.09 -11.48
N MET A 708 0.13 -25.69 -11.95
CA MET A 708 0.31 -25.38 -13.36
C MET A 708 0.24 -26.65 -14.22
N PRO A 709 -0.49 -26.63 -15.36
CA PRO A 709 -0.41 -27.69 -16.35
C PRO A 709 0.97 -27.70 -17.02
N LYS A 710 1.38 -28.86 -17.55
CA LYS A 710 2.68 -29.03 -18.24
C LYS A 710 2.91 -28.03 -19.39
N ALA A 711 1.84 -27.59 -20.05
CA ALA A 711 1.95 -26.61 -21.13
C ALA A 711 2.48 -25.24 -20.67
N MET A 712 2.40 -24.92 -19.37
CA MET A 712 2.92 -23.68 -18.78
C MET A 712 4.38 -23.77 -18.34
N ASP A 713 4.98 -24.97 -18.36
CA ASP A 713 6.39 -25.20 -18.03
C ASP A 713 7.26 -25.00 -19.28
N LEU A 714 7.39 -23.74 -19.71
CA LEU A 714 8.07 -23.34 -20.96
C LEU A 714 9.55 -23.77 -20.97
N ASP A 715 10.22 -23.56 -19.85
CA ASP A 715 11.65 -23.82 -19.68
C ASP A 715 11.97 -25.24 -19.16
N HIS A 716 10.95 -26.08 -18.99
CA HIS A 716 11.08 -27.43 -18.41
C HIS A 716 11.78 -27.45 -17.04
N ASN A 717 11.59 -26.40 -16.26
CA ASN A 717 12.19 -26.20 -14.94
C ASN A 717 11.17 -26.31 -13.80
N GLY A 718 9.89 -26.53 -14.13
CA GLY A 718 8.81 -26.62 -13.15
C GLY A 718 8.41 -25.27 -12.55
N ARG A 719 8.70 -24.15 -13.23
CA ARG A 719 8.47 -22.79 -12.71
C ARG A 719 7.59 -21.92 -13.61
N LEU A 720 7.03 -20.88 -13.01
CA LEU A 720 6.27 -19.81 -13.68
C LEU A 720 7.04 -18.48 -13.72
N ASP A 721 8.36 -18.55 -13.63
CA ASP A 721 9.24 -17.37 -13.66
C ASP A 721 9.02 -16.52 -14.92
N TRP A 722 8.92 -17.12 -16.10
CA TRP A 722 8.59 -16.41 -17.35
C TRP A 722 7.33 -15.53 -17.20
N PHE A 723 6.27 -16.06 -16.57
CA PHE A 723 5.00 -15.35 -16.44
C PHE A 723 5.10 -14.23 -15.40
N PHE A 724 5.56 -14.53 -14.18
CA PHE A 724 5.54 -13.54 -13.10
C PHE A 724 6.62 -12.46 -13.27
N LYS A 725 7.78 -12.79 -13.85
CA LYS A 725 8.83 -11.83 -14.18
C LYS A 725 8.28 -10.70 -15.04
N ASP A 726 7.48 -11.01 -16.05
CA ASP A 726 6.99 -10.03 -17.01
C ASP A 726 5.71 -9.33 -16.53
N TRP A 727 4.79 -10.08 -15.92
CA TRP A 727 3.47 -9.54 -15.56
C TRP A 727 3.41 -8.90 -14.18
N VAL A 728 4.22 -9.35 -13.22
CA VAL A 728 4.22 -8.82 -11.83
C VAL A 728 5.45 -7.96 -11.55
N TYR A 729 6.63 -8.36 -11.99
CA TYR A 729 7.88 -7.59 -11.83
C TYR A 729 8.23 -6.73 -13.06
N GLY A 730 7.50 -6.88 -14.15
CA GLY A 730 7.70 -6.17 -15.41
C GLY A 730 6.57 -5.20 -15.76
N THR A 731 6.75 -4.55 -16.90
CA THR A 731 5.76 -3.66 -17.53
C THR A 731 5.58 -4.05 -18.99
N GLY A 732 4.53 -3.55 -19.61
CA GLY A 732 4.18 -3.82 -20.99
C GLY A 732 2.82 -4.48 -21.10
N VAL A 733 2.13 -4.18 -22.19
CA VAL A 733 0.87 -4.82 -22.58
C VAL A 733 1.06 -5.25 -24.03
N PRO A 734 1.15 -6.57 -24.30
CA PRO A 734 1.47 -7.05 -25.64
C PRO A 734 0.38 -6.67 -26.63
N ALA A 735 0.82 -6.39 -27.84
CA ALA A 735 0.00 -6.34 -29.03
C ALA A 735 0.36 -7.53 -29.93
N TYR A 736 -0.64 -8.17 -30.52
CA TYR A 736 -0.44 -9.34 -31.38
C TYR A 736 -0.98 -9.10 -32.79
N LYS A 737 -0.16 -9.45 -33.77
CA LYS A 737 -0.58 -9.56 -35.16
C LYS A 737 -0.58 -11.03 -35.58
N LEU A 738 -1.74 -11.50 -36.05
CA LEU A 738 -1.96 -12.90 -36.42
C LEU A 738 -2.10 -13.06 -37.93
N GLU A 739 -1.27 -13.91 -38.53
CA GLU A 739 -1.41 -14.34 -39.92
C GLU A 739 -1.70 -15.83 -39.98
N THR A 740 -2.71 -16.24 -40.75
CA THR A 740 -3.10 -17.65 -40.87
C THR A 740 -3.33 -18.08 -42.30
N LYS A 741 -3.04 -19.36 -42.57
CA LYS A 741 -3.29 -20.05 -43.84
C LYS A 741 -3.97 -21.37 -43.54
N THR A 742 -4.88 -21.79 -44.43
CA THR A 742 -5.58 -23.06 -44.29
C THR A 742 -5.32 -23.94 -45.51
N ARG A 743 -4.90 -25.18 -45.28
CA ARG A 743 -4.63 -26.18 -46.32
C ARG A 743 -5.51 -27.41 -46.12
N ARG A 744 -6.04 -27.99 -47.20
CA ARG A 744 -6.80 -29.25 -47.12
C ARG A 744 -5.88 -30.44 -46.94
N LEU A 745 -6.23 -31.33 -46.01
CA LEU A 745 -5.56 -32.61 -45.77
C LEU A 745 -6.42 -33.76 -46.32
N SER A 746 -5.80 -34.94 -46.47
CA SER A 746 -6.51 -36.17 -46.81
C SER A 746 -7.56 -36.53 -45.75
N GLY A 747 -8.75 -36.96 -46.20
CA GLY A 747 -9.88 -37.30 -45.33
C GLY A 747 -10.75 -36.11 -44.89
N GLY A 748 -10.69 -34.98 -45.60
CA GLY A 748 -11.59 -33.83 -45.39
C GLY A 748 -11.22 -32.92 -44.21
N ARG A 749 -10.17 -33.25 -43.46
CA ARG A 749 -9.59 -32.40 -42.42
C ARG A 749 -8.85 -31.21 -43.02
N LEU A 750 -8.64 -30.18 -42.21
CA LEU A 750 -7.92 -28.98 -42.60
C LEU A 750 -6.75 -28.75 -41.66
N ASP A 751 -5.68 -28.27 -42.24
CA ASP A 751 -4.47 -27.81 -41.59
C ASP A 751 -4.56 -26.29 -41.46
N VAL A 752 -4.50 -25.78 -40.25
CA VAL A 752 -4.46 -24.34 -39.96
C VAL A 752 -3.06 -24.01 -39.47
N GLU A 753 -2.29 -23.36 -40.32
CA GLU A 753 -0.94 -22.88 -40.03
C GLU A 753 -0.98 -21.37 -39.80
N GLY A 754 -0.17 -20.86 -38.88
CA GLY A 754 -0.11 -19.42 -38.63
C GLY A 754 1.14 -18.94 -37.90
N THR A 755 1.33 -17.62 -37.93
CA THR A 755 2.38 -16.87 -37.24
C THR A 755 1.75 -15.80 -36.36
N ILE A 756 2.35 -15.58 -35.19
CA ILE A 756 1.95 -14.53 -34.24
C ILE A 756 3.16 -13.63 -34.03
N GLU A 757 3.04 -12.35 -34.38
CA GLU A 757 4.05 -11.32 -34.06
C GLU A 757 3.64 -10.62 -32.76
N GLN A 758 4.60 -10.27 -31.91
CA GLN A 758 4.40 -9.60 -30.63
C GLN A 758 5.11 -8.24 -30.61
N THR A 759 4.41 -7.19 -30.17
CA THR A 759 4.96 -5.84 -30.01
C THR A 759 4.41 -5.17 -28.74
N GLY A 760 4.90 -3.98 -28.40
CA GLY A 760 4.39 -3.21 -27.24
C GLY A 760 4.88 -3.68 -25.86
N VAL A 761 5.86 -4.58 -25.83
CA VAL A 761 6.47 -5.15 -24.62
C VAL A 761 8.00 -5.07 -24.67
N PRO A 762 8.70 -5.12 -23.52
CA PRO A 762 10.16 -5.18 -23.47
C PRO A 762 10.74 -6.42 -24.18
N GLU A 763 12.03 -6.36 -24.54
CA GLU A 763 12.79 -7.50 -25.05
C GLU A 763 12.82 -8.65 -24.03
N GLY A 764 12.69 -9.88 -24.51
CA GLY A 764 12.64 -11.09 -23.69
C GLY A 764 11.30 -11.32 -23.00
N PHE A 765 10.23 -10.62 -23.41
CA PHE A 765 8.87 -10.84 -22.89
C PHE A 765 8.26 -12.09 -23.51
N GLU A 766 7.80 -13.01 -22.67
CA GLU A 766 7.27 -14.31 -23.11
C GLU A 766 5.78 -14.47 -22.78
N MET A 767 5.02 -15.06 -23.71
CA MET A 767 3.61 -15.36 -23.48
C MET A 767 3.16 -16.65 -24.16
N LEU A 768 2.36 -17.43 -23.43
CA LEU A 768 1.54 -18.49 -24.00
C LEU A 768 0.23 -17.92 -24.53
N VAL A 769 0.16 -17.72 -25.84
CA VAL A 769 -0.98 -17.10 -26.50
C VAL A 769 -2.01 -18.18 -26.90
N PRO A 770 -3.26 -18.10 -26.41
CA PRO A 770 -4.32 -19.01 -26.82
C PRO A 770 -4.76 -18.79 -28.26
N VAL A 771 -4.66 -19.80 -29.13
CA VAL A 771 -5.23 -19.74 -30.48
C VAL A 771 -6.63 -20.34 -30.47
N VAL A 772 -7.60 -19.61 -31.00
CA VAL A 772 -9.03 -19.94 -30.99
C VAL A 772 -9.58 -19.95 -32.41
N ALA A 773 -10.24 -21.04 -32.79
CA ALA A 773 -11.05 -21.13 -33.99
C ALA A 773 -12.48 -20.66 -33.71
N VAL A 774 -12.99 -19.75 -34.54
CA VAL A 774 -14.38 -19.28 -34.51
C VAL A 774 -15.14 -19.92 -35.66
N TYR A 775 -16.20 -20.65 -35.35
CA TYR A 775 -17.10 -21.30 -36.31
C TYR A 775 -18.43 -20.54 -36.43
N GLU A 776 -19.36 -21.09 -37.22
CA GLU A 776 -20.72 -20.56 -37.35
C GLU A 776 -21.40 -20.35 -35.98
N LYS A 777 -22.33 -19.39 -35.94
CA LYS A 777 -23.01 -18.94 -34.70
C LYS A 777 -22.06 -18.48 -33.60
N ASN A 778 -20.87 -18.01 -33.97
CA ASN A 778 -19.82 -17.54 -33.07
C ASN A 778 -19.35 -18.61 -32.07
N ARG A 779 -19.47 -19.90 -32.41
CA ARG A 779 -18.97 -20.99 -31.57
C ARG A 779 -17.44 -20.97 -31.58
N LYS A 780 -16.85 -20.72 -30.42
CA LYS A 780 -15.39 -20.66 -30.22
C LYS A 780 -14.85 -22.01 -29.76
N VAL A 781 -13.70 -22.42 -30.30
CA VAL A 781 -12.99 -23.63 -29.91
C VAL A 781 -11.50 -23.29 -29.76
N LYS A 782 -10.95 -23.50 -28.57
CA LYS A 782 -9.51 -23.34 -28.30
C LYS A 782 -8.75 -24.43 -29.05
N LEU A 783 -7.85 -24.04 -29.95
CA LEU A 783 -7.02 -24.95 -30.73
C LEU A 783 -5.78 -25.39 -29.95
N GLY A 784 -5.17 -24.46 -29.21
CA GLY A 784 -3.98 -24.71 -28.41
C GLY A 784 -3.40 -23.44 -27.80
N LEU A 785 -2.27 -23.59 -27.11
CA LEU A 785 -1.45 -22.49 -26.60
C LEU A 785 -0.17 -22.43 -27.44
N VAL A 786 0.24 -21.23 -27.83
CA VAL A 786 1.43 -21.01 -28.67
C VAL A 786 2.40 -20.13 -27.89
N PRO A 787 3.62 -20.58 -27.61
CA PRO A 787 4.67 -19.73 -27.06
C PRO A 787 5.03 -18.62 -28.06
N VAL A 788 5.06 -17.38 -27.58
CA VAL A 788 5.41 -16.18 -28.33
C VAL A 788 6.44 -15.41 -27.52
N GLY A 789 7.55 -15.05 -28.17
CA GLY A 789 8.60 -14.18 -27.62
C GLY A 789 9.09 -13.22 -28.70
N ASP A 790 10.33 -12.75 -28.59
CA ASP A 790 10.90 -11.72 -29.48
C ASP A 790 10.87 -12.09 -30.98
N SER A 791 11.00 -13.38 -31.30
CA SER A 791 10.95 -13.88 -32.69
C SER A 791 9.53 -14.14 -33.21
N GLY A 792 8.50 -13.85 -32.42
CA GLY A 792 7.12 -14.28 -32.65
C GLY A 792 6.92 -15.78 -32.40
N GLY A 793 5.68 -16.24 -32.58
CA GLY A 793 5.27 -17.64 -32.46
C GLY A 793 4.81 -18.22 -33.79
N ARG A 794 4.92 -19.55 -33.93
CA ARG A 794 4.39 -20.31 -35.07
C ARG A 794 3.56 -21.47 -34.58
N PHE A 795 2.50 -21.79 -35.31
CA PHE A 795 1.64 -22.92 -34.95
C PHE A 795 1.06 -23.64 -36.16
N GLN A 796 0.66 -24.88 -35.91
CA GLN A 796 -0.04 -25.73 -36.85
C GLN A 796 -1.06 -26.58 -36.08
N PHE A 797 -2.34 -26.46 -36.44
CA PHE A 797 -3.43 -27.22 -35.82
C PHE A 797 -4.29 -27.89 -36.87
N VAL A 798 -4.67 -29.15 -36.62
CA VAL A 798 -5.59 -29.89 -37.49
C VAL A 798 -7.02 -29.71 -36.98
N VAL A 799 -7.91 -29.23 -37.85
CA VAL A 799 -9.32 -29.00 -37.55
C VAL A 799 -10.24 -29.84 -38.43
N ALA A 800 -11.40 -30.21 -37.90
CA ALA A 800 -12.36 -31.08 -38.58
C ALA A 800 -13.15 -30.37 -39.69
N SER A 801 -13.33 -29.05 -39.59
CA SER A 801 -14.05 -28.23 -40.56
C SER A 801 -13.43 -26.84 -40.65
N ARG A 802 -13.76 -26.09 -41.71
CA ARG A 802 -13.16 -24.77 -41.95
C ARG A 802 -13.66 -23.78 -40.90
N PRO A 803 -12.79 -23.16 -40.08
CA PRO A 803 -13.21 -22.08 -39.22
C PRO A 803 -13.58 -20.86 -40.06
N HIS A 804 -14.53 -20.06 -39.59
CA HIS A 804 -14.84 -18.77 -40.18
C HIS A 804 -13.67 -17.79 -40.02
N ARG A 805 -13.02 -17.82 -38.84
CA ARG A 805 -11.80 -17.07 -38.53
C ARG A 805 -10.99 -17.79 -37.45
N VAL A 806 -9.69 -17.54 -37.41
CA VAL A 806 -8.81 -17.89 -36.29
C VAL A 806 -8.39 -16.59 -35.60
N THR A 807 -8.38 -16.57 -34.27
CA THR A 807 -7.97 -15.41 -33.46
C THR A 807 -7.10 -15.86 -32.29
N VAL A 808 -6.22 -14.97 -31.82
CA VAL A 808 -5.42 -15.15 -30.59
C VAL A 808 -6.11 -14.60 -29.34
N ASP A 809 -7.22 -13.90 -29.55
CA ASP A 809 -8.04 -13.32 -28.51
C ASP A 809 -9.50 -13.42 -28.95
N GLY A 810 -10.23 -14.39 -28.40
CA GLY A 810 -11.63 -14.61 -28.77
C GLY A 810 -12.51 -13.41 -28.46
N ASP A 811 -12.11 -12.58 -27.50
CA ASP A 811 -12.93 -11.57 -26.85
C ASP A 811 -12.24 -10.20 -26.70
N ASP A 812 -11.07 -9.99 -27.35
CA ASP A 812 -10.19 -8.81 -27.19
C ASP A 812 -9.75 -8.54 -25.74
N LEU A 813 -9.62 -9.60 -24.96
CA LEU A 813 -9.28 -9.58 -23.55
C LEU A 813 -7.76 -9.54 -23.31
N LEU A 814 -6.99 -10.46 -23.87
CA LEU A 814 -5.60 -10.69 -23.49
C LEU A 814 -4.59 -9.67 -24.06
N ALA A 815 -4.90 -8.99 -25.17
CA ALA A 815 -3.94 -8.12 -25.85
C ALA A 815 -4.57 -7.06 -26.76
N ALA A 816 -3.77 -6.09 -27.21
CA ALA A 816 -4.13 -5.29 -28.37
C ALA A 816 -3.96 -6.10 -29.65
N ILE A 817 -5.07 -6.59 -30.23
CA ILE A 817 -5.01 -7.13 -31.59
C ILE A 817 -5.07 -5.95 -32.55
N GLU A 818 -4.05 -5.82 -33.41
CA GLU A 818 -4.05 -4.98 -34.61
C GLU A 818 -4.36 -5.78 -35.88
#